data_AF-A0A5T0CXY8-F1
#
_entry.id   AF-A0A5T0CXY8-F1
#
_cell.length_a   1.000
_cell.length_b   1.000
_cell.length_c   1.000
_cell.angle_alpha   90.00
_cell.angle_beta   90.00
_cell.angle_gamma   90.00
#
_symmetry.space_group_name_H-M   'P 1'
#
loop_
_entity.id
_entity.type
_entity.pdbx_description
1 polymer ?
#
loop_
_entity_poly.entity_id
_entity_poly.type
_entity_poly.pdbx_seq_one_letter_code
_entity_poly.pdbx_strand_id
1 'polypeptide(L)'
;MKFEAINEKEFLNPYHRKKPILETELNEFIKTLKDYKINLENNLKNNEDSLVANALSKFFENLSFQCEVKSIHKGNSGIDLALKKDGLTQVIIEAKLPNSREFFSPSKPNCKALHECILYYLRERKALNSSLKHIIITDFYSFFIFKADLFEELFNKNKYFKEAFENFESKNSLFKGNTDEIYKEFEKILNGDSTLKGLFVDLKPILEQDKLSFSKLKPLFKIFSKDCLLGEFNPNDANSLNNAFYKELLYILGLCESKQNSKLIIAKSEESKEEQGTFYTAINSKLKEENFETILKLLILWLNRILFLKLIESNLVRFNDDKNLKFLNFKKIPDFDKLSELFFEVLAKEKSTRKKSEFAYLPYLNSSLFEKQSIENTLEISSLSNNLKLFYYKNTVLKDDKCKIKKGQVGLLEYLFEFLDSFDFGSDDEQSEILSQKELISSSVLGNVFEKLNGYKEGSFYTPSFITSYMCKESITKIVLDKFNAKFDLDAKNISELRKSLRKEDKKIQKELLNSIKICDPAVGSGHFLVSALNCLLSIYDELNLFDEEFYLEVQNDEILITGRKGEFIEYKRPSTPKDKAHLIQQELFHTKKDIIENNLFGVDINPNSCEITKLRLWIELLKHSFYQSFDDENYHDLKTLPNIDINIKCGNSLVSYFETGKSLNHYPNIKERINKYKRIVKDYKEGFYTDKSHINQEIKNLKISFKNFCFADKFKKEMKGFNDKCEKYSKKYGNFLAVDDENLKFFVSANLTLFDFDEKEATKEFANLKKEYDNIFNLESNHPFEWRFEFPEILDDDGNFKGFDLIIGNPPYIRIQGLDKNSSQYYKKHFKVASKNYDIYILFIEQCFKLIKKQGVISFIMPHKWFNADFGVNLREFAKDKISKIISFEEFQIFDASTYTALQWFENNSLHLKF
;
A
#
# COMPACT_ATOMS: atom_id res chain seq x y z
N MET A 1 -11.39 15.16 -40.74
CA MET A 1 -10.47 14.91 -39.61
C MET A 1 -10.02 16.23 -38.99
N LYS A 2 -9.99 16.35 -37.67
CA LYS A 2 -9.39 17.48 -36.92
C LYS A 2 -8.27 16.98 -36.03
N PHE A 3 -7.24 17.79 -35.78
CA PHE A 3 -6.22 17.50 -34.76
C PHE A 3 -6.53 18.27 -33.49
N GLU A 4 -6.43 17.60 -32.35
CA GLU A 4 -6.56 18.19 -31.02
C GLU A 4 -5.24 17.94 -30.27
N ALA A 5 -4.52 19.02 -29.98
CA ALA A 5 -3.28 18.95 -29.23
C ALA A 5 -3.59 18.68 -27.75
N ILE A 6 -3.05 17.60 -27.22
CA ILE A 6 -3.06 17.32 -25.78
C ILE A 6 -1.74 17.79 -25.18
N ASN A 7 -1.78 18.27 -23.93
CA ASN A 7 -0.59 18.77 -23.24
C ASN A 7 0.26 17.62 -22.68
N GLU A 8 1.48 17.91 -22.22
CA GLU A 8 2.37 16.87 -21.67
C GLU A 8 1.80 16.20 -20.42
N LYS A 9 0.94 16.88 -19.66
CA LYS A 9 0.34 16.37 -18.42
C LYS A 9 -0.68 15.28 -18.70
N GLU A 10 -1.47 15.44 -19.76
CA GLU A 10 -2.45 14.46 -20.24
C GLU A 10 -1.78 13.31 -20.99
N PHE A 11 -0.65 13.59 -21.67
CA PHE A 11 0.06 12.58 -22.45
C PHE A 11 0.87 11.60 -21.58
N LEU A 12 1.70 12.12 -20.67
CA LEU A 12 2.62 11.34 -19.84
C LEU A 12 1.89 10.57 -18.73
N ASN A 13 2.42 9.40 -18.36
CA ASN A 13 2.01 8.74 -17.12
C ASN A 13 2.31 9.67 -15.92
N PRO A 14 1.35 9.91 -14.99
CA PRO A 14 1.54 10.83 -13.87
C PRO A 14 2.75 10.53 -12.98
N TYR A 15 3.06 9.25 -12.71
CA TYR A 15 4.24 8.87 -11.92
C TYR A 15 5.52 9.04 -12.72
N HIS A 16 5.49 8.72 -14.02
CA HIS A 16 6.67 8.97 -14.85
C HIS A 16 7.00 10.46 -14.89
N ARG A 17 5.98 11.32 -14.94
CA ARG A 17 6.11 12.78 -14.85
C ARG A 17 6.71 13.24 -13.51
N LYS A 18 6.36 12.55 -12.42
CA LYS A 18 6.88 12.80 -11.05
C LYS A 18 8.24 12.17 -10.78
N LYS A 19 8.62 11.08 -11.48
CA LYS A 19 9.87 10.36 -11.26
C LYS A 19 11.04 11.36 -11.32
N PRO A 20 11.89 11.45 -10.27
CA PRO A 20 13.04 12.34 -10.29
C PRO A 20 13.94 12.01 -11.49
N ILE A 21 14.60 13.03 -12.02
CA ILE A 21 15.58 12.85 -13.12
C ILE A 21 16.95 13.02 -12.48
N LEU A 22 17.77 11.98 -12.57
CA LEU A 22 19.14 12.08 -12.06
C LEU A 22 19.91 13.12 -12.89
N GLU A 23 20.72 13.95 -12.22
CA GLU A 23 21.51 14.98 -12.89
C GLU A 23 22.41 14.39 -14.00
N THR A 24 22.93 13.19 -13.77
CA THR A 24 23.73 12.45 -14.77
C THR A 24 22.92 12.14 -16.03
N GLU A 25 21.70 11.64 -15.89
CA GLU A 25 20.81 11.29 -17.01
C GLU A 25 20.41 12.55 -17.80
N LEU A 26 20.12 13.64 -17.10
CA LEU A 26 19.80 14.91 -17.73
C LEU A 26 20.99 15.47 -18.52
N ASN A 27 22.20 15.42 -17.96
CA ASN A 27 23.40 15.89 -18.63
C ASN A 27 23.71 15.09 -19.91
N GLU A 28 23.50 13.77 -19.86
CA GLU A 28 23.58 12.90 -21.04
C GLU A 28 22.53 13.25 -22.10
N PHE A 29 21.31 13.57 -21.67
CA PHE A 29 20.25 14.02 -22.57
C PHE A 29 20.57 15.38 -23.23
N ILE A 30 21.11 16.35 -22.47
CA ILE A 30 21.54 17.65 -23.00
C ILE A 30 22.64 17.45 -24.04
N LYS A 31 23.61 16.58 -23.77
CA LYS A 31 24.66 16.23 -24.74
C LYS A 31 24.03 15.62 -26.00
N THR A 32 23.10 14.69 -25.83
CA THR A 32 22.39 14.03 -26.94
C THR A 32 21.61 15.03 -27.82
N LEU A 33 20.96 16.04 -27.24
CA LEU A 33 20.30 17.11 -27.99
C LEU A 33 21.30 17.97 -28.80
N LYS A 34 22.46 18.27 -28.23
CA LYS A 34 23.53 19.01 -28.95
C LYS A 34 24.06 18.21 -30.13
N ASP A 35 24.32 16.91 -29.92
CA ASP A 35 24.77 16.01 -30.98
C ASP A 35 23.71 15.89 -32.09
N TYR A 36 22.42 15.81 -31.71
CA TYR A 36 21.31 15.80 -32.67
C TYR A 36 21.26 17.06 -33.53
N LYS A 37 21.42 18.26 -32.92
CA LYS A 37 21.49 19.53 -33.66
C LYS A 37 22.61 19.51 -34.71
N ILE A 38 23.82 19.13 -34.29
CA ILE A 38 24.99 19.09 -35.17
C ILE A 38 24.74 18.12 -36.34
N ASN A 39 24.18 16.94 -36.04
CA ASN A 39 23.87 15.95 -37.07
C ASN A 39 22.79 16.43 -38.05
N LEU A 40 21.75 17.13 -37.56
CA LEU A 40 20.76 17.75 -38.43
C LEU A 40 21.42 18.77 -39.36
N GLU A 41 22.13 19.76 -38.82
CA GLU A 41 22.75 20.84 -39.59
C GLU A 41 23.71 20.31 -40.67
N ASN A 42 24.48 19.27 -40.35
CA ASN A 42 25.40 18.63 -41.29
C ASN A 42 24.69 17.88 -42.43
N ASN A 43 23.44 17.42 -42.22
CA ASN A 43 22.71 16.60 -43.18
C ASN A 43 21.51 17.31 -43.82
N LEU A 44 21.20 18.57 -43.46
CA LEU A 44 20.05 19.34 -43.98
C LEU A 44 20.01 19.46 -45.51
N LYS A 45 21.16 19.38 -46.18
CA LYS A 45 21.26 19.44 -47.65
C LYS A 45 21.10 18.07 -48.33
N ASN A 46 21.02 16.99 -47.55
CA ASN A 46 20.87 15.64 -48.05
C ASN A 46 19.37 15.29 -48.21
N ASN A 47 19.09 14.06 -48.65
CA ASN A 47 17.73 13.55 -48.76
C ASN A 47 17.16 13.11 -47.40
N GLU A 48 15.85 12.86 -47.37
CA GLU A 48 15.09 12.44 -46.19
C GLU A 48 15.69 11.20 -45.51
N ASP A 49 16.01 10.17 -46.29
CA ASP A 49 16.67 8.94 -45.81
C ASP A 49 17.97 9.22 -45.05
N SER A 50 18.78 10.16 -45.53
CA SER A 50 20.04 10.54 -44.88
C SER A 50 19.80 11.25 -43.55
N LEU A 51 18.79 12.11 -43.45
CA LEU A 51 18.43 12.76 -42.19
C LEU A 51 17.89 11.75 -41.18
N VAL A 52 17.09 10.79 -41.63
CA VAL A 52 16.59 9.70 -40.79
C VAL A 52 17.75 8.85 -40.26
N ALA A 53 18.66 8.40 -41.12
CA ALA A 53 19.77 7.55 -40.73
C ALA A 53 20.81 8.26 -39.85
N ASN A 54 21.19 9.50 -40.20
CA ASN A 54 22.36 10.16 -39.61
C ASN A 54 22.00 11.11 -38.46
N ALA A 55 20.76 11.60 -38.38
CA ALA A 55 20.33 12.48 -37.29
C ALA A 55 19.29 11.80 -36.40
N LEU A 56 18.16 11.37 -36.95
CA LEU A 56 17.02 10.89 -36.16
C LEU A 56 17.31 9.54 -35.49
N SER A 57 17.81 8.54 -36.23
CA SER A 57 18.25 7.25 -35.67
C SER A 57 19.32 7.46 -34.61
N LYS A 58 20.28 8.36 -34.88
CA LYS A 58 21.39 8.60 -33.96
C LYS A 58 20.94 9.24 -32.65
N PHE A 59 19.94 10.12 -32.69
CA PHE A 59 19.32 10.68 -31.50
C PHE A 59 18.73 9.58 -30.61
N PHE A 60 17.91 8.70 -31.17
CA PHE A 60 17.29 7.61 -30.40
C PHE A 60 18.32 6.55 -29.95
N GLU A 61 19.33 6.22 -30.75
CA GLU A 61 20.43 5.33 -30.34
C GLU A 61 21.21 5.88 -29.14
N ASN A 62 21.48 7.19 -29.12
CA ASN A 62 22.15 7.84 -28.00
C ASN A 62 21.28 7.83 -26.73
N LEU A 63 19.95 7.75 -26.88
CA LEU A 63 19.00 7.47 -25.80
C LEU A 63 18.82 5.96 -25.54
N SER A 64 19.73 5.14 -26.04
CA SER A 64 19.80 3.68 -25.89
C SER A 64 18.68 2.89 -26.55
N PHE A 65 17.90 3.46 -27.48
CA PHE A 65 16.90 2.71 -28.23
C PHE A 65 17.53 1.76 -29.26
N GLN A 66 16.85 0.65 -29.54
CA GLN A 66 17.16 -0.19 -30.70
C GLN A 66 16.42 0.38 -31.91
N CYS A 67 17.17 0.89 -32.88
CA CYS A 67 16.64 1.57 -34.06
C CYS A 67 16.79 0.68 -35.30
N GLU A 68 15.78 0.70 -36.18
CA GLU A 68 15.86 0.11 -37.51
C GLU A 68 15.40 1.14 -38.55
N VAL A 69 16.33 1.61 -39.36
CA VAL A 69 16.06 2.54 -40.48
C VAL A 69 15.53 1.74 -41.66
N LYS A 70 14.48 2.23 -42.31
CA LYS A 70 13.79 1.53 -43.41
C LYS A 70 13.38 0.12 -43.04
N SER A 71 12.55 -0.02 -42.02
CA SER A 71 12.01 -1.33 -41.61
C SER A 71 11.10 -1.89 -42.70
N ILE A 72 11.62 -2.83 -43.50
CA ILE A 72 10.89 -3.43 -44.62
C ILE A 72 10.03 -4.58 -44.11
N HIS A 73 8.72 -4.38 -44.07
CA HIS A 73 7.77 -5.48 -44.08
C HIS A 73 7.87 -6.19 -45.42
N LYS A 74 8.09 -7.51 -45.45
CA LYS A 74 8.28 -8.36 -46.65
C LYS A 74 7.54 -7.80 -47.90
N GLY A 75 8.23 -7.00 -48.71
CA GLY A 75 7.89 -6.72 -50.09
C GLY A 75 7.38 -5.33 -50.50
N ASN A 76 6.83 -4.44 -49.65
CA ASN A 76 6.28 -3.14 -50.13
C ASN A 76 6.23 -2.07 -49.01
N SER A 77 6.68 -0.84 -49.31
CA SER A 77 6.83 0.38 -48.45
C SER A 77 7.30 0.15 -46.99
N GLY A 78 8.53 0.59 -46.69
CA GLY A 78 9.14 0.44 -45.36
C GLY A 78 8.90 1.65 -44.46
N ILE A 79 8.83 1.41 -43.16
CA ILE A 79 8.76 2.47 -42.14
C ILE A 79 10.11 3.21 -42.12
N ASP A 80 10.11 4.54 -42.15
CA ASP A 80 11.34 5.34 -42.17
C ASP A 80 12.26 5.01 -41.00
N LEU A 81 11.71 5.00 -39.78
CA LEU A 81 12.41 4.58 -38.58
C LEU A 81 11.49 3.84 -37.63
N ALA A 82 11.92 2.65 -37.21
CA ALA A 82 11.23 1.84 -36.20
C ALA A 82 12.07 1.76 -34.92
N LEU A 83 11.45 1.98 -33.76
CA LEU A 83 12.06 1.67 -32.46
C LEU A 83 11.58 0.30 -31.99
N LYS A 84 12.53 -0.60 -31.73
CA LYS A 84 12.28 -2.01 -31.41
C LYS A 84 12.56 -2.36 -29.95
N LYS A 85 11.88 -3.41 -29.50
CA LYS A 85 12.17 -4.13 -28.26
C LYS A 85 11.84 -5.61 -28.45
N ASP A 86 12.74 -6.48 -28.01
CA ASP A 86 12.62 -7.93 -28.16
C ASP A 86 12.35 -8.39 -29.61
N GLY A 87 12.92 -7.65 -30.58
CA GLY A 87 12.77 -7.90 -32.01
C GLY A 87 11.46 -7.38 -32.64
N LEU A 88 10.53 -6.85 -31.85
CA LEU A 88 9.24 -6.31 -32.32
C LEU A 88 9.27 -4.78 -32.40
N THR A 89 8.61 -4.21 -33.42
CA THR A 89 8.38 -2.77 -33.54
C THR A 89 7.43 -2.30 -32.44
N GLN A 90 7.84 -1.30 -31.67
CA GLN A 90 6.98 -0.67 -30.65
C GLN A 90 6.66 0.79 -30.95
N VAL A 91 7.51 1.49 -31.71
CA VAL A 91 7.24 2.85 -32.17
C VAL A 91 7.49 2.95 -33.66
N ILE A 92 6.52 3.51 -34.37
CA ILE A 92 6.61 3.83 -35.80
C ILE A 92 6.93 5.32 -35.91
N ILE A 93 7.95 5.67 -36.69
CA ILE A 93 8.32 7.07 -36.94
C ILE A 93 8.32 7.30 -38.44
N GLU A 94 7.49 8.23 -38.88
CA GLU A 94 7.42 8.74 -40.25
C GLU A 94 8.03 10.14 -40.29
N ALA A 95 9.00 10.36 -41.17
CA ALA A 95 9.71 11.63 -41.27
C ALA A 95 9.45 12.28 -42.62
N LYS A 96 9.18 13.59 -42.64
CA LYS A 96 9.14 14.37 -43.88
C LYS A 96 10.12 15.52 -43.85
N LEU A 97 10.69 15.90 -44.98
CA LEU A 97 11.54 17.09 -45.05
C LEU A 97 10.81 18.36 -44.52
N PRO A 98 11.53 19.29 -43.87
CA PRO A 98 10.97 20.55 -43.41
C PRO A 98 10.25 21.31 -44.54
N ASN A 99 9.06 21.84 -44.25
CA ASN A 99 8.17 22.52 -45.21
C ASN A 99 7.58 21.63 -46.32
N SER A 100 7.66 20.30 -46.21
CA SER A 100 6.99 19.39 -47.13
C SER A 100 5.47 19.60 -47.13
N ARG A 101 4.85 19.63 -48.32
CA ARG A 101 3.38 19.70 -48.47
C ARG A 101 2.67 18.42 -48.02
N GLU A 102 3.43 17.35 -47.85
CA GLU A 102 3.00 16.02 -47.41
C GLU A 102 3.04 15.88 -45.88
N PHE A 103 3.65 16.84 -45.17
CA PHE A 103 3.82 16.81 -43.71
C PHE A 103 2.50 17.05 -42.96
N PHE A 104 2.41 16.48 -41.77
CA PHE A 104 1.27 16.64 -40.87
C PHE A 104 1.28 18.02 -40.21
N SER A 105 0.12 18.68 -40.17
CA SER A 105 -0.04 19.95 -39.45
C SER A 105 -1.44 20.08 -38.84
N PRO A 106 -1.61 20.88 -37.77
CA PRO A 106 -2.93 21.08 -37.16
C PRO A 106 -4.00 21.61 -38.12
N SER A 107 -3.60 22.43 -39.11
CA SER A 107 -4.49 22.97 -40.14
C SER A 107 -4.76 22.01 -41.28
N LYS A 108 -3.89 21.00 -41.49
CA LYS A 108 -4.02 19.98 -42.53
C LYS A 108 -3.61 18.59 -42.00
N PRO A 109 -4.42 17.97 -41.13
CA PRO A 109 -4.11 16.65 -40.57
C PRO A 109 -4.33 15.51 -41.56
N ASN A 110 -5.20 15.70 -42.57
CA ASN A 110 -5.37 14.77 -43.67
C ASN A 110 -4.24 14.97 -44.69
N CYS A 111 -3.14 14.24 -44.50
CA CYS A 111 -1.93 14.34 -45.31
C CYS A 111 -1.32 12.95 -45.53
N LYS A 112 -0.41 12.86 -46.50
CA LYS A 112 0.24 11.60 -46.88
C LYS A 112 1.03 10.95 -45.74
N ALA A 113 1.74 11.73 -44.92
CA ALA A 113 2.45 11.19 -43.75
C ALA A 113 1.53 10.46 -42.77
N LEU A 114 0.29 10.95 -42.58
CA LEU A 114 -0.70 10.24 -41.77
C LEU A 114 -1.18 8.97 -42.47
N HIS A 115 -1.39 9.00 -43.79
CA HIS A 115 -1.79 7.83 -44.58
C HIS A 115 -0.76 6.71 -44.51
N GLU A 116 0.53 7.06 -44.58
CA GLU A 116 1.68 6.16 -44.41
C GLU A 116 1.65 5.50 -43.02
N CYS A 117 1.53 6.31 -41.96
CA CYS A 117 1.40 5.81 -40.59
C CYS A 117 0.21 4.85 -40.39
N ILE A 118 -0.96 5.15 -40.97
CA ILE A 118 -2.14 4.28 -40.91
C ILE A 118 -1.82 2.94 -41.59
N LEU A 119 -1.21 2.96 -42.78
CA LEU A 119 -0.84 1.75 -43.50
C LEU A 119 0.16 0.90 -42.72
N TYR A 120 1.21 1.51 -42.15
CA TYR A 120 2.21 0.80 -41.33
C TYR A 120 1.58 0.15 -40.10
N TYR A 121 0.71 0.89 -39.40
CA TYR A 121 -0.01 0.37 -38.25
C TYR A 121 -0.84 -0.87 -38.61
N LEU A 122 -1.63 -0.81 -39.69
CA LEU A 122 -2.48 -1.92 -40.12
C LEU A 122 -1.66 -3.17 -40.51
N ARG A 123 -0.47 -2.98 -41.10
CA ARG A 123 0.45 -4.09 -41.42
C ARG A 123 1.03 -4.75 -40.18
N GLU A 124 1.49 -3.97 -39.21
CA GLU A 124 1.98 -4.51 -37.93
C GLU A 124 0.88 -5.28 -37.18
N ARG A 125 -0.35 -4.75 -37.17
CA ARG A 125 -1.51 -5.46 -36.60
C ARG A 125 -1.81 -6.77 -37.32
N LYS A 126 -1.72 -6.80 -38.66
CA LYS A 126 -1.87 -8.04 -39.46
C LYS A 126 -0.77 -9.05 -39.18
N ALA A 127 0.45 -8.59 -38.89
CA ALA A 127 1.57 -9.42 -38.44
C ALA A 127 1.44 -9.90 -36.98
N LEU A 128 0.27 -9.66 -36.35
CA LEU A 128 -0.03 -10.02 -34.95
C LEU A 128 0.87 -9.30 -33.94
N ASN A 129 1.44 -8.15 -34.30
CA ASN A 129 2.17 -7.31 -33.36
C ASN A 129 1.19 -6.45 -32.54
N SER A 130 0.97 -6.85 -31.29
CA SER A 130 0.18 -6.08 -30.32
C SER A 130 1.02 -5.20 -29.39
N SER A 131 2.33 -5.08 -29.65
CA SER A 131 3.29 -4.40 -28.77
C SER A 131 3.48 -2.91 -29.11
N LEU A 132 2.90 -2.42 -30.20
CA LEU A 132 2.95 -1.01 -30.57
C LEU A 132 2.43 -0.10 -29.44
N LYS A 133 3.19 0.95 -29.14
CA LYS A 133 2.91 1.94 -28.09
C LYS A 133 2.64 3.31 -28.66
N HIS A 134 3.46 3.76 -29.61
CA HIS A 134 3.37 5.11 -30.15
C HIS A 134 3.58 5.16 -31.67
N ILE A 135 3.03 6.19 -32.29
CA ILE A 135 3.26 6.58 -33.68
C ILE A 135 3.73 8.03 -33.67
N ILE A 136 4.80 8.34 -34.39
CA ILE A 136 5.42 9.67 -34.45
C ILE A 136 5.45 10.13 -35.90
N ILE A 137 5.01 11.37 -36.15
CA ILE A 137 5.23 12.06 -37.41
C ILE A 137 6.13 13.27 -37.14
N THR A 138 7.24 13.40 -37.86
CA THR A 138 8.22 14.46 -37.60
C THR A 138 8.78 15.12 -38.86
N ASP A 139 9.08 16.42 -38.78
CA ASP A 139 9.89 17.13 -39.78
C ASP A 139 11.31 17.41 -39.26
N PHE A 140 11.76 16.56 -38.33
CA PHE A 140 13.00 16.66 -37.58
C PHE A 140 13.04 17.77 -36.51
N TYR A 141 12.10 18.72 -36.55
CA TYR A 141 11.94 19.77 -35.54
C TYR A 141 10.62 19.65 -34.78
N SER A 142 9.54 19.42 -35.51
CA SER A 142 8.17 19.30 -35.06
C SER A 142 7.82 17.83 -34.90
N PHE A 143 7.49 17.37 -33.70
CA PHE A 143 7.12 15.98 -33.41
C PHE A 143 5.64 15.91 -33.01
N PHE A 144 4.86 15.17 -33.79
CA PHE A 144 3.49 14.80 -33.44
C PHE A 144 3.48 13.35 -32.96
N ILE A 145 3.13 13.13 -31.69
CA ILE A 145 3.22 11.82 -31.03
C ILE A 145 1.82 11.35 -30.65
N PHE A 146 1.45 10.16 -31.12
CA PHE A 146 0.14 9.54 -30.93
C PHE A 146 0.27 8.22 -30.18
N LYS A 147 -0.68 7.92 -29.29
CA LYS A 147 -0.77 6.59 -28.64
C LYS A 147 -1.34 5.57 -29.63
N ALA A 148 -0.79 4.36 -29.63
CA ALA A 148 -1.19 3.29 -30.54
C ALA A 148 -2.65 2.83 -30.36
N ASP A 149 -3.19 2.94 -29.14
CA ASP A 149 -4.59 2.60 -28.86
C ASP A 149 -5.57 3.50 -29.64
N LEU A 150 -5.18 4.75 -29.92
CA LEU A 150 -5.98 5.65 -30.73
C LEU A 150 -6.06 5.18 -32.18
N PHE A 151 -4.96 4.64 -32.73
CA PHE A 151 -4.95 4.05 -34.07
C PHE A 151 -5.75 2.75 -34.13
N GLU A 152 -5.74 1.96 -33.05
CA GLU A 152 -6.61 0.78 -32.92
C GLU A 152 -8.08 1.18 -33.02
N GLU A 153 -8.50 2.19 -32.27
CA GLU A 153 -9.89 2.66 -32.20
C GLU A 153 -10.36 3.35 -33.48
N LEU A 154 -9.57 4.29 -34.02
CA LEU A 154 -9.98 5.12 -35.15
C LEU A 154 -9.85 4.42 -36.50
N PHE A 155 -8.85 3.55 -36.66
CA PHE A 155 -8.50 2.98 -37.96
C PHE A 155 -8.68 1.46 -38.00
N ASN A 156 -8.06 0.69 -37.10
CA ASN A 156 -8.15 -0.77 -37.17
C ASN A 156 -9.56 -1.32 -36.84
N LYS A 157 -10.27 -0.73 -35.89
CA LYS A 157 -11.67 -1.12 -35.58
C LYS A 157 -12.68 -0.55 -36.58
N ASN A 158 -12.29 0.45 -37.36
CA ASN A 158 -13.16 1.07 -38.35
C ASN A 158 -13.31 0.19 -39.60
N LYS A 159 -14.56 -0.16 -39.92
CA LYS A 159 -14.91 -1.05 -41.02
C LYS A 159 -14.37 -0.56 -42.38
N TYR A 160 -14.43 0.75 -42.65
CA TYR A 160 -14.03 1.30 -43.95
C TYR A 160 -12.51 1.20 -44.17
N PHE A 161 -11.71 1.47 -43.14
CA PHE A 161 -10.25 1.32 -43.22
C PHE A 161 -9.84 -0.16 -43.38
N LYS A 162 -10.53 -1.07 -42.68
CA LYS A 162 -10.33 -2.52 -42.85
C LYS A 162 -10.63 -2.98 -44.28
N GLU A 163 -11.79 -2.63 -44.81
CA GLU A 163 -12.18 -2.99 -46.18
C GLU A 163 -11.20 -2.41 -47.21
N ALA A 164 -10.77 -1.15 -47.06
CA ALA A 164 -9.76 -0.55 -47.93
C ALA A 164 -8.41 -1.29 -47.86
N PHE A 165 -7.97 -1.68 -46.67
CA PHE A 165 -6.73 -2.42 -46.46
C PHE A 165 -6.78 -3.86 -46.98
N GLU A 166 -7.88 -4.57 -46.77
CA GLU A 166 -8.11 -5.91 -47.32
C GLU A 166 -8.12 -5.90 -48.85
N ASN A 167 -8.78 -4.90 -49.44
CA ASN A 167 -8.76 -4.71 -50.90
C ASN A 167 -7.36 -4.35 -51.39
N PHE A 168 -6.58 -3.56 -50.66
CA PHE A 168 -5.22 -3.22 -51.04
C PHE A 168 -4.29 -4.45 -51.06
N GLU A 169 -4.44 -5.34 -50.08
CA GLU A 169 -3.63 -6.57 -49.96
C GLU A 169 -4.11 -7.71 -50.89
N SER A 170 -5.35 -7.64 -51.38
CA SER A 170 -5.91 -8.65 -52.28
C SER A 170 -5.25 -8.61 -53.67
N LYS A 171 -4.65 -9.73 -54.09
CA LYS A 171 -4.05 -9.88 -55.43
C LYS A 171 -5.06 -9.72 -56.58
N ASN A 172 -6.35 -9.90 -56.29
CA ASN A 172 -7.45 -9.83 -57.27
C ASN A 172 -8.18 -8.48 -57.26
N SER A 173 -7.70 -7.51 -56.47
CA SER A 173 -8.25 -6.17 -56.38
C SER A 173 -7.71 -5.23 -57.47
N LEU A 174 -8.47 -4.18 -57.79
CA LEU A 174 -8.04 -3.09 -58.66
C LEU A 174 -6.82 -2.33 -58.11
N PHE A 175 -6.58 -2.38 -56.79
CA PHE A 175 -5.46 -1.70 -56.14
C PHE A 175 -4.10 -2.36 -56.41
N LYS A 176 -4.04 -3.69 -56.58
CA LYS A 176 -2.81 -4.45 -56.85
C LYS A 176 -1.60 -4.09 -55.96
N GLY A 177 -1.83 -3.71 -54.70
CA GLY A 177 -0.77 -3.26 -53.79
C GLY A 177 -0.18 -1.88 -54.10
N ASN A 178 -0.83 -1.05 -54.92
CA ASN A 178 -0.43 0.34 -55.20
C ASN A 178 -0.71 1.25 -54.01
N THR A 179 0.35 1.79 -53.40
CA THR A 179 0.29 2.67 -52.23
C THR A 179 -0.46 3.97 -52.51
N ASP A 180 -0.36 4.52 -53.72
CA ASP A 180 -1.02 5.79 -54.06
C ASP A 180 -2.55 5.65 -54.08
N GLU A 181 -3.06 4.48 -54.44
CA GLU A 181 -4.50 4.23 -54.48
C GLU A 181 -5.08 4.04 -53.07
N ILE A 182 -4.39 3.33 -52.17
CA ILE A 182 -4.86 3.21 -50.78
C ILE A 182 -4.79 4.55 -50.04
N TYR A 183 -3.78 5.39 -50.33
CA TYR A 183 -3.70 6.73 -49.75
C TYR A 183 -4.87 7.62 -50.19
N LYS A 184 -5.29 7.56 -51.46
CA LYS A 184 -6.51 8.26 -51.93
C LYS A 184 -7.77 7.76 -51.22
N GLU A 185 -7.88 6.47 -50.95
CA GLU A 185 -9.02 5.94 -50.19
C GLU A 185 -9.01 6.39 -48.73
N PHE A 186 -7.84 6.37 -48.08
CA PHE A 186 -7.70 6.93 -46.73
C PHE A 186 -8.05 8.42 -46.71
N GLU A 187 -7.58 9.20 -47.69
CA GLU A 187 -7.92 10.62 -47.82
C GLU A 187 -9.44 10.85 -47.86
N LYS A 188 -10.18 10.03 -48.62
CA LYS A 188 -11.65 10.11 -48.68
C LYS A 188 -12.30 9.77 -47.34
N ILE A 189 -11.88 8.69 -46.69
CA ILE A 189 -12.47 8.24 -45.41
C ILE A 189 -12.19 9.27 -44.30
N LEU A 190 -11.00 9.90 -44.30
CA LEU A 190 -10.58 10.89 -43.31
C LEU A 190 -11.32 12.23 -43.44
N ASN A 191 -12.03 12.50 -44.54
CA ASN A 191 -12.82 13.73 -44.71
C ASN A 191 -14.08 13.80 -43.83
N GLY A 192 -14.37 12.78 -43.00
CA GLY A 192 -15.42 12.81 -41.98
C GLY A 192 -15.06 13.60 -40.70
N ASP A 193 -15.97 13.59 -39.71
CA ASP A 193 -15.92 14.35 -38.44
C ASP A 193 -15.03 13.73 -37.33
N SER A 194 -14.02 12.94 -37.67
CA SER A 194 -13.12 12.31 -36.68
C SER A 194 -12.08 13.29 -36.09
N THR A 195 -11.74 13.13 -34.81
CA THR A 195 -10.69 13.90 -34.13
C THR A 195 -9.50 13.01 -33.78
N LEU A 196 -8.29 13.46 -34.13
CA LEU A 196 -7.03 12.84 -33.73
C LEU A 196 -6.41 13.61 -32.57
N LYS A 197 -6.35 12.98 -31.40
CA LYS A 197 -5.67 13.53 -30.23
C LYS A 197 -4.20 13.13 -30.24
N GLY A 198 -3.29 14.08 -30.04
CA GLY A 198 -1.85 13.78 -29.97
C GLY A 198 -1.06 14.88 -29.31
N LEU A 199 0.13 14.53 -28.84
CA LEU A 199 1.08 15.49 -28.27
C LEU A 199 1.84 16.17 -29.40
N PHE A 200 2.03 17.49 -29.29
CA PHE A 200 2.89 18.25 -30.20
C PHE A 200 4.10 18.79 -29.45
N VAL A 201 5.30 18.51 -29.97
CA VAL A 201 6.57 18.99 -29.42
C VAL A 201 7.33 19.73 -30.51
N ASP A 202 7.65 21.00 -30.27
CA ASP A 202 8.52 21.80 -31.13
C ASP A 202 9.93 21.90 -30.52
N LEU A 203 10.91 21.23 -31.15
CA LEU A 203 12.30 21.28 -30.72
C LEU A 203 13.05 22.50 -31.22
N LYS A 204 12.53 23.25 -32.20
CA LYS A 204 13.27 24.35 -32.83
C LYS A 204 13.72 25.42 -31.82
N PRO A 205 12.88 25.93 -30.89
CA PRO A 205 13.30 26.91 -29.90
C PRO A 205 14.37 26.39 -28.93
N ILE A 206 14.51 25.07 -28.83
CA ILE A 206 15.34 24.38 -27.84
C ILE A 206 16.72 24.11 -28.41
N LEU A 207 16.77 23.70 -29.68
CA LEU A 207 18.02 23.54 -30.42
C LEU A 207 18.70 24.90 -30.69
N GLU A 208 17.94 26.00 -30.75
CA GLU A 208 18.48 27.36 -30.99
C GLU A 208 19.04 28.05 -29.73
N GLN A 209 18.84 27.51 -28.52
CA GLN A 209 19.31 28.12 -27.26
C GLN A 209 20.65 27.55 -26.77
N ASP A 210 21.59 28.41 -26.36
CA ASP A 210 22.89 28.00 -25.79
C ASP A 210 22.80 27.49 -24.34
N LYS A 211 21.87 28.05 -23.54
CA LYS A 211 21.60 27.64 -22.16
C LYS A 211 20.12 27.31 -22.00
N LEU A 212 19.83 26.05 -21.72
CA LEU A 212 18.47 25.55 -21.57
C LEU A 212 18.08 25.50 -20.09
N SER A 213 16.91 26.06 -19.76
CA SER A 213 16.35 25.97 -18.41
C SER A 213 15.78 24.57 -18.15
N PHE A 214 16.03 24.02 -16.96
CA PHE A 214 15.56 22.68 -16.57
C PHE A 214 14.05 22.48 -16.77
N SER A 215 13.24 23.49 -16.44
CA SER A 215 11.78 23.46 -16.60
C SER A 215 11.33 23.18 -18.04
N LYS A 216 12.12 23.56 -19.05
CA LYS A 216 11.83 23.29 -20.47
C LYS A 216 12.38 21.93 -20.93
N LEU A 217 13.47 21.46 -20.33
CA LEU A 217 14.10 20.18 -20.66
C LEU A 217 13.40 18.98 -20.03
N LYS A 218 12.90 19.13 -18.81
CA LYS A 218 12.26 18.05 -18.03
C LYS A 218 11.14 17.37 -18.82
N PRO A 219 10.16 18.08 -19.43
CA PRO A 219 9.12 17.44 -20.23
C PRO A 219 9.69 16.63 -21.41
N LEU A 220 10.67 17.18 -22.12
CA LEU A 220 11.26 16.53 -23.30
C LEU A 220 12.01 15.26 -22.95
N PHE A 221 12.83 15.32 -21.88
CA PHE A 221 13.52 14.14 -21.36
C PHE A 221 12.53 13.02 -21.08
N LYS A 222 11.40 13.35 -20.44
CA LYS A 222 10.34 12.40 -20.14
C LYS A 222 9.61 11.91 -21.40
N ILE A 223 9.34 12.77 -22.38
CA ILE A 223 8.63 12.39 -23.60
C ILE A 223 9.49 11.43 -24.44
N PHE A 224 10.79 11.70 -24.58
CA PHE A 224 11.69 10.90 -25.43
C PHE A 224 12.35 9.72 -24.70
N SER A 225 12.05 9.48 -23.43
CA SER A 225 12.58 8.32 -22.70
C SER A 225 11.91 7.02 -23.14
N LYS A 226 12.59 5.88 -22.93
CA LYS A 226 12.00 4.55 -23.15
C LYS A 226 10.80 4.29 -22.24
N ASP A 227 10.88 4.78 -21.00
CA ASP A 227 9.81 4.77 -20.02
C ASP A 227 8.49 5.28 -20.62
N CYS A 228 8.54 6.34 -21.45
CA CYS A 228 7.40 6.85 -22.18
C CYS A 228 7.18 6.12 -23.51
N LEU A 229 8.12 6.20 -24.45
CA LEU A 229 7.90 5.78 -25.85
C LEU A 229 7.71 4.27 -26.02
N LEU A 230 8.41 3.45 -25.24
CA LEU A 230 8.26 1.98 -25.23
C LEU A 230 7.27 1.52 -24.15
N GLY A 231 6.71 2.45 -23.36
CA GLY A 231 5.87 2.13 -22.21
C GLY A 231 6.60 1.25 -21.19
N GLU A 232 7.91 1.43 -21.04
CA GLU A 232 8.73 0.70 -20.06
C GLU A 232 8.51 1.15 -18.62
N PHE A 233 7.89 2.32 -18.44
CA PHE A 233 7.58 2.81 -17.12
C PHE A 233 6.61 1.86 -16.43
N ASN A 234 7.12 1.06 -15.50
CA ASN A 234 6.32 0.28 -14.59
C ASN A 234 6.04 1.14 -13.35
N PRO A 235 4.80 1.59 -13.14
CA PRO A 235 4.48 2.37 -11.96
C PRO A 235 4.61 1.55 -10.67
N ASN A 236 4.52 0.21 -10.76
CA ASN A 236 4.80 -0.67 -9.63
C ASN A 236 6.30 -0.65 -9.25
N ASP A 237 7.21 -0.29 -10.15
CA ASP A 237 8.64 -0.12 -9.80
C ASP A 237 8.85 1.08 -8.89
N ALA A 238 8.01 2.12 -8.97
CA ALA A 238 8.05 3.24 -8.01
C ALA A 238 7.68 2.81 -6.58
N ASN A 239 6.94 1.70 -6.45
CA ASN A 239 6.63 1.03 -5.18
C ASN A 239 7.57 -0.15 -4.90
N SER A 240 8.48 -0.48 -5.82
CA SER A 240 9.46 -1.54 -5.59
C SER A 240 10.43 -1.09 -4.51
N LEU A 241 10.91 -2.06 -3.73
CA LEU A 241 11.85 -1.79 -2.67
C LEU A 241 13.10 -1.11 -3.24
N ASN A 242 13.37 0.12 -2.82
CA ASN A 242 14.63 0.78 -3.12
C ASN A 242 15.78 -0.05 -2.50
N ASN A 243 16.50 -0.78 -3.35
CA ASN A 243 17.54 -1.70 -2.91
C ASN A 243 18.73 -0.98 -2.25
N ALA A 244 19.04 0.25 -2.65
CA ALA A 244 20.10 1.04 -2.04
C ALA A 244 19.69 1.46 -0.62
N PHE A 245 18.51 2.06 -0.48
CA PHE A 245 17.92 2.41 0.81
C PHE A 245 17.84 1.19 1.73
N TYR A 246 17.22 0.10 1.27
CA TYR A 246 16.95 -1.07 2.09
C TYR A 246 18.23 -1.77 2.57
N LYS A 247 19.21 -2.01 1.70
CA LYS A 247 20.44 -2.70 2.09
C LYS A 247 21.29 -1.88 3.05
N GLU A 248 21.38 -0.56 2.82
CA GLU A 248 22.12 0.33 3.72
C GLU A 248 21.40 0.49 5.06
N LEU A 249 20.06 0.58 5.07
CA LEU A 249 19.28 0.60 6.29
C LEU A 249 19.51 -0.68 7.11
N LEU A 250 19.45 -1.87 6.50
CA LEU A 250 19.76 -3.13 7.19
C LEU A 250 21.17 -3.10 7.81
N TYR A 251 22.16 -2.59 7.10
CA TYR A 251 23.52 -2.44 7.62
C TYR A 251 23.57 -1.55 8.88
N ILE A 252 22.93 -0.37 8.85
CA ILE A 252 22.86 0.54 10.01
C ILE A 252 22.16 -0.13 11.21
N LEU A 253 21.11 -0.91 10.93
CA LEU A 253 20.39 -1.68 11.94
C LEU A 253 21.20 -2.84 12.52
N GLY A 254 22.28 -3.29 11.85
CA GLY A 254 23.05 -4.47 12.23
C GLY A 254 22.46 -5.79 11.74
N LEU A 255 21.68 -5.74 10.65
CA LEU A 255 20.92 -6.85 10.08
C LEU A 255 21.35 -7.15 8.63
N CYS A 256 21.06 -8.35 8.14
CA CYS A 256 21.25 -8.72 6.73
C CYS A 256 20.17 -9.71 6.26
N GLU A 257 20.01 -9.84 4.93
CA GLU A 257 19.24 -10.95 4.35
C GLU A 257 20.12 -12.20 4.26
N SER A 258 19.65 -13.30 4.84
CA SER A 258 20.29 -14.62 4.77
C SER A 258 19.36 -15.63 4.10
N LYS A 259 19.92 -16.53 3.29
CA LYS A 259 19.15 -17.55 2.58
C LYS A 259 19.15 -18.85 3.37
N GLN A 260 18.01 -19.21 3.96
CA GLN A 260 17.81 -20.49 4.64
C GLN A 260 16.71 -21.30 3.94
N ASN A 261 17.00 -22.54 3.53
CA ASN A 261 16.04 -23.44 2.88
C ASN A 261 15.26 -22.79 1.72
N SER A 262 15.97 -22.05 0.86
CA SER A 262 15.40 -21.29 -0.27
C SER A 262 14.46 -20.13 0.09
N LYS A 263 14.32 -19.77 1.38
CA LYS A 263 13.65 -18.55 1.83
C LYS A 263 14.68 -17.50 2.25
N LEU A 264 14.40 -16.25 1.95
CA LEU A 264 15.16 -15.11 2.49
C LEU A 264 14.61 -14.77 3.88
N ILE A 265 15.51 -14.68 4.85
CA ILE A 265 15.18 -14.31 6.24
C ILE A 265 16.10 -13.18 6.70
N ILE A 266 15.66 -12.43 7.71
CA ILE A 266 16.47 -11.39 8.34
C ILE A 266 17.32 -11.98 9.45
N ALA A 267 18.63 -11.86 9.35
CA ALA A 267 19.56 -12.34 10.37
C ALA A 267 20.42 -11.20 10.91
N LYS A 268 21.09 -11.44 12.04
CA LYS A 268 22.19 -10.59 12.50
C LYS A 268 23.25 -10.53 11.41
N SER A 269 23.71 -9.33 11.08
CA SER A 269 24.72 -9.13 10.05
C SER A 269 26.09 -9.64 10.49
N GLU A 270 26.75 -10.43 9.65
CA GLU A 270 28.15 -10.82 9.86
C GLU A 270 29.13 -9.67 9.60
N GLU A 271 28.71 -8.65 8.83
CA GLU A 271 29.48 -7.41 8.64
C GLU A 271 29.46 -6.55 9.93
N SER A 272 28.49 -6.78 10.82
CA SER A 272 28.26 -6.04 12.07
C SER A 272 28.84 -6.76 13.29
N LYS A 273 30.08 -6.42 13.63
CA LYS A 273 30.77 -6.95 14.82
C LYS A 273 30.30 -6.24 16.10
N GLU A 274 30.44 -6.87 17.27
CA GLU A 274 30.09 -6.26 18.57
C GLU A 274 30.80 -4.94 18.85
N GLU A 275 32.00 -4.76 18.28
CA GLU A 275 32.79 -3.52 18.37
C GLU A 275 32.26 -2.40 17.46
N GLN A 276 31.35 -2.70 16.52
CA GLN A 276 30.71 -1.70 15.67
C GLN A 276 29.45 -1.15 16.35
N GLY A 277 29.28 0.16 16.35
CA GLY A 277 28.13 0.84 16.94
C GLY A 277 26.84 0.77 16.12
N THR A 278 26.46 -0.41 15.62
CA THR A 278 25.15 -0.61 14.96
C THR A 278 23.98 -0.51 15.94
N PHE A 279 22.76 -0.36 15.43
CA PHE A 279 21.59 -0.30 16.31
C PHE A 279 21.37 -1.63 17.07
N TYR A 280 21.52 -2.77 16.40
CA TYR A 280 21.46 -4.09 17.04
C TYR A 280 22.45 -4.22 18.21
N THR A 281 23.71 -3.85 18.00
CA THR A 281 24.76 -3.96 19.03
C THR A 281 24.53 -2.99 20.19
N ALA A 282 24.03 -1.79 19.91
CA ALA A 282 23.64 -0.84 20.97
C ALA A 282 22.58 -1.44 21.91
N ILE A 283 21.56 -2.12 21.36
CA ILE A 283 20.52 -2.81 22.13
C ILE A 283 21.10 -4.01 22.88
N ASN A 284 21.81 -4.88 22.16
CA ASN A 284 22.36 -6.11 22.71
C ASN A 284 23.28 -5.84 23.91
N SER A 285 24.06 -4.75 23.88
CA SER A 285 24.97 -4.36 24.97
C SER A 285 24.28 -4.07 26.31
N LYS A 286 22.95 -3.88 26.32
CA LYS A 286 22.16 -3.58 27.52
C LYS A 286 21.32 -4.76 28.00
N LEU A 287 21.24 -5.83 27.21
CA LEU A 287 20.54 -7.04 27.57
C LEU A 287 21.48 -7.99 28.34
N LYS A 288 20.92 -8.73 29.30
CA LYS A 288 21.69 -9.74 30.06
C LYS A 288 22.08 -10.94 29.20
N GLU A 289 21.20 -11.31 28.27
CA GLU A 289 21.39 -12.40 27.32
C GLU A 289 20.91 -11.93 25.94
N GLU A 290 21.63 -12.30 24.89
CA GLU A 290 21.27 -11.97 23.52
C GLU A 290 19.98 -12.71 23.13
N ASN A 291 18.92 -11.93 22.87
CA ASN A 291 17.66 -12.45 22.34
C ASN A 291 17.31 -11.70 21.06
N PHE A 292 17.61 -12.33 19.92
CA PHE A 292 17.38 -11.75 18.59
C PHE A 292 15.93 -11.29 18.39
N GLU A 293 14.95 -12.02 18.89
CA GLU A 293 13.53 -11.70 18.70
C GLU A 293 13.11 -10.47 19.52
N THR A 294 13.59 -10.33 20.75
CA THR A 294 13.39 -9.12 21.56
C THR A 294 14.10 -7.91 20.92
N ILE A 295 15.34 -8.09 20.47
CA ILE A 295 16.11 -7.01 19.82
C ILE A 295 15.42 -6.55 18.54
N LEU A 296 14.99 -7.47 17.68
CA LEU A 296 14.30 -7.14 16.44
C LEU A 296 12.99 -6.39 16.69
N LYS A 297 12.22 -6.76 17.72
CA LYS A 297 11.00 -6.03 18.13
C LYS A 297 11.30 -4.59 18.54
N LEU A 298 12.34 -4.37 19.36
CA LEU A 298 12.76 -3.04 19.77
C LEU A 298 13.29 -2.21 18.59
N LEU A 299 14.08 -2.83 17.69
CA LEU A 299 14.57 -2.20 16.46
C LEU A 299 13.41 -1.71 15.59
N ILE A 300 12.43 -2.57 15.31
CA ILE A 300 11.27 -2.21 14.49
C ILE A 300 10.49 -1.08 15.18
N LEU A 301 10.21 -1.21 16.48
CA LEU A 301 9.45 -0.20 17.23
C LEU A 301 10.09 1.19 17.20
N TRP A 302 11.39 1.28 17.48
CA TRP A 302 12.09 2.57 17.50
C TRP A 302 12.36 3.11 16.11
N LEU A 303 12.70 2.25 15.15
CA LEU A 303 12.81 2.65 13.75
C LEU A 303 11.48 3.20 13.22
N ASN A 304 10.34 2.59 13.56
CA ASN A 304 9.01 3.08 13.19
C ASN A 304 8.82 4.53 13.63
N ARG A 305 9.15 4.84 14.89
CA ARG A 305 9.03 6.20 15.42
C ARG A 305 9.99 7.17 14.71
N ILE A 306 11.23 6.78 14.45
CA ILE A 306 12.22 7.63 13.75
C ILE A 306 11.77 7.92 12.30
N LEU A 307 11.28 6.92 11.56
CA LEU A 307 10.77 7.14 10.20
C LEU A 307 9.52 8.03 10.22
N PHE A 308 8.68 7.89 11.24
CA PHE A 308 7.54 8.78 11.43
C PHE A 308 7.96 10.23 11.70
N LEU A 309 9.01 10.44 12.52
CA LEU A 309 9.63 11.77 12.71
C LEU A 309 10.10 12.35 11.39
N LYS A 310 10.71 11.55 10.52
CA LYS A 310 11.19 12.01 9.22
C LYS A 310 10.04 12.48 8.32
N LEU A 311 8.91 11.77 8.32
CA LEU A 311 7.71 12.18 7.58
C LEU A 311 7.12 13.50 8.11
N ILE A 312 7.07 13.67 9.44
CA ILE A 312 6.62 14.93 10.06
C ILE A 312 7.56 16.07 9.69
N GLU A 313 8.87 15.86 9.81
CA GLU A 313 9.88 16.84 9.41
C GLU A 313 9.67 17.28 7.96
N SER A 314 9.55 16.32 7.03
CA SER A 314 9.31 16.62 5.62
C SER A 314 8.03 17.42 5.40
N ASN A 315 6.93 17.06 6.07
CA ASN A 315 5.68 17.83 6.02
C ASN A 315 5.84 19.24 6.58
N LEU A 316 6.51 19.41 7.73
CA LEU A 316 6.75 20.72 8.32
C LEU A 316 7.58 21.61 7.39
N VAL A 317 8.67 21.09 6.83
CA VAL A 317 9.50 21.83 5.87
C VAL A 317 8.68 22.21 4.64
N ARG A 318 7.91 21.28 4.06
CA ARG A 318 7.10 21.53 2.86
C ARG A 318 5.97 22.52 3.11
N PHE A 319 5.22 22.37 4.20
CA PHE A 319 4.07 23.22 4.47
C PHE A 319 4.46 24.66 4.78
N ASN A 320 5.67 24.90 5.30
CA ASN A 320 6.13 26.25 5.67
C ASN A 320 7.20 26.81 4.72
N ASP A 321 7.67 26.04 3.75
CA ASP A 321 8.84 26.36 2.92
C ASP A 321 10.09 26.76 3.74
N ASP A 322 10.27 26.15 4.92
CA ASP A 322 11.34 26.48 5.86
C ASP A 322 12.24 25.28 6.19
N LYS A 323 13.48 25.31 5.68
CA LYS A 323 14.49 24.27 5.94
C LYS A 323 14.97 24.25 7.40
N ASN A 324 14.75 25.30 8.20
CA ASN A 324 15.15 25.34 9.62
C ASN A 324 14.29 24.40 10.48
N LEU A 325 13.11 24.01 9.98
CA LEU A 325 12.24 23.01 10.59
C LEU A 325 12.79 21.59 10.48
N LYS A 326 13.92 21.38 9.79
CA LYS A 326 14.68 20.14 9.91
C LYS A 326 15.19 19.95 11.33
N PHE A 327 14.62 18.99 12.05
CA PHE A 327 14.89 18.71 13.45
C PHE A 327 15.55 17.34 13.70
N LEU A 328 15.39 16.38 12.79
CA LEU A 328 15.94 15.03 12.86
C LEU A 328 17.39 15.03 12.34
N ASN A 329 18.28 15.65 13.11
CA ASN A 329 19.71 15.71 12.81
C ASN A 329 20.55 15.67 14.08
N PHE A 330 21.81 15.30 13.92
CA PHE A 330 22.73 15.08 15.04
C PHE A 330 22.99 16.34 15.89
N LYS A 331 22.89 17.54 15.30
CA LYS A 331 23.08 18.80 16.03
C LYS A 331 21.96 19.06 17.04
N LYS A 332 20.72 18.70 16.69
CA LYS A 332 19.53 18.87 17.56
C LYS A 332 19.28 17.63 18.43
N ILE A 333 19.65 16.43 17.97
CA ILE A 333 19.44 15.16 18.67
C ILE A 333 20.79 14.39 18.70
N PRO A 334 21.69 14.72 19.64
CA PRO A 334 23.04 14.13 19.68
C PRO A 334 23.08 12.72 20.30
N ASP A 335 22.06 12.36 21.09
CA ASP A 335 22.01 11.13 21.87
C ASP A 335 20.59 10.56 21.99
N PHE A 336 20.50 9.36 22.57
CA PHE A 336 19.24 8.66 22.76
C PHE A 336 18.39 9.23 23.90
N ASP A 337 18.99 9.97 24.85
CA ASP A 337 18.24 10.68 25.89
C ASP A 337 17.38 11.78 25.26
N LYS A 338 17.97 12.55 24.34
CA LYS A 338 17.26 13.60 23.62
C LYS A 338 16.21 13.04 22.66
N LEU A 339 16.48 11.90 22.03
CA LEU A 339 15.49 11.19 21.23
C LEU A 339 14.32 10.67 22.09
N SER A 340 14.61 10.15 23.29
CA SER A 340 13.60 9.72 24.27
C SER A 340 12.73 10.88 24.75
N GLU A 341 13.32 12.04 25.05
CA GLU A 341 12.60 13.27 25.38
C GLU A 341 11.62 13.66 24.25
N LEU A 342 12.09 13.64 23.00
CA LEU A 342 11.26 13.96 21.85
C LEU A 342 10.07 13.01 21.72
N PHE A 343 10.28 11.70 21.90
CA PHE A 343 9.20 10.71 21.86
C PHE A 343 8.17 10.94 22.97
N PHE A 344 8.62 10.93 24.23
CA PHE A 344 7.71 10.74 25.36
C PHE A 344 7.33 12.03 26.10
N GLU A 345 8.17 13.06 26.03
CA GLU A 345 7.93 14.32 26.74
C GLU A 345 7.41 15.43 25.81
N VAL A 346 7.55 15.27 24.49
CA VAL A 346 7.06 16.23 23.49
C VAL A 346 5.90 15.64 22.68
N LEU A 347 6.15 14.63 21.84
CA LEU A 347 5.14 14.16 20.87
C LEU A 347 4.00 13.38 21.49
N ALA A 348 4.25 12.72 22.64
CA ALA A 348 3.23 12.00 23.41
C ALA A 348 2.44 12.87 24.40
N LYS A 349 2.77 14.16 24.55
CA LYS A 349 2.13 15.06 25.52
C LYS A 349 1.54 16.31 24.87
N GLU A 350 0.40 16.76 25.40
CA GLU A 350 -0.23 18.01 24.99
C GLU A 350 0.63 19.22 25.35
N LYS A 351 0.60 20.27 24.52
CA LYS A 351 1.41 21.49 24.64
C LYS A 351 1.42 22.08 26.06
N SER A 352 0.26 22.13 26.72
CA SER A 352 0.07 22.69 28.06
C SER A 352 0.77 21.90 29.18
N THR A 353 1.00 20.61 28.98
CA THR A 353 1.57 19.70 29.98
C THR A 353 3.07 19.44 29.81
N ARG A 354 3.67 19.99 28.75
CA ARG A 354 5.08 19.75 28.42
C ARG A 354 6.01 20.49 29.37
N LYS A 355 7.15 19.84 29.67
CA LYS A 355 8.30 20.51 30.26
C LYS A 355 8.96 21.42 29.22
N LYS A 356 9.80 22.36 29.68
CA LYS A 356 10.56 23.24 28.79
C LYS A 356 11.50 22.40 27.91
N SER A 357 11.27 22.43 26.61
CA SER A 357 12.05 21.72 25.58
C SER A 357 12.27 22.62 24.38
N GLU A 358 13.41 22.46 23.70
CA GLU A 358 13.68 23.15 22.43
C GLU A 358 12.76 22.67 21.30
N PHE A 359 12.17 21.48 21.44
CA PHE A 359 11.23 20.90 20.49
C PHE A 359 9.77 21.24 20.80
N ALA A 360 9.50 22.16 21.74
CA ALA A 360 8.15 22.51 22.16
C ALA A 360 7.27 23.06 21.01
N TYR A 361 7.87 23.53 19.92
CA TYR A 361 7.20 23.98 18.69
C TYR A 361 6.54 22.85 17.88
N LEU A 362 6.92 21.58 18.11
CA LEU A 362 6.41 20.43 17.36
C LEU A 362 4.97 20.05 17.80
N PRO A 363 4.15 19.47 16.91
CA PRO A 363 2.78 19.07 17.23
C PRO A 363 2.70 18.03 18.35
N TYR A 364 1.51 17.90 18.94
CA TYR A 364 1.13 16.68 19.65
C TYR A 364 0.55 15.70 18.62
N LEU A 365 0.96 14.43 18.63
CA LEU A 365 0.59 13.49 17.55
C LEU A 365 -0.24 12.31 18.02
N ASN A 366 -0.94 12.51 19.14
CA ASN A 366 -1.62 11.45 19.88
C ASN A 366 -0.63 10.46 20.51
N SER A 367 -1.07 9.88 21.61
CA SER A 367 -0.27 9.05 22.48
C SER A 367 -0.13 7.62 21.97
N SER A 368 -0.92 7.06 21.04
CA SER A 368 -0.77 5.63 20.67
C SER A 368 0.58 5.23 20.04
N LEU A 369 1.13 6.03 19.11
CA LEU A 369 2.41 5.70 18.45
C LEU A 369 3.62 6.00 19.35
N PHE A 370 3.52 7.05 20.16
CA PHE A 370 4.58 7.53 21.05
C PHE A 370 4.34 7.15 22.53
N GLU A 371 3.35 6.30 22.82
CA GLU A 371 3.14 5.67 24.13
C GLU A 371 4.18 4.59 24.35
N LYS A 372 4.67 4.50 25.58
CA LYS A 372 5.54 3.39 25.97
C LYS A 372 4.80 2.07 25.81
N GLN A 373 5.35 1.19 24.99
CA GLN A 373 4.84 -0.18 24.84
C GLN A 373 5.39 -1.08 25.96
N SER A 374 4.72 -2.19 26.24
CA SER A 374 5.11 -3.12 27.30
C SER A 374 6.54 -3.66 27.15
N ILE A 375 7.02 -3.81 25.91
CA ILE A 375 8.39 -4.25 25.64
C ILE A 375 9.43 -3.19 26.03
N GLU A 376 9.09 -1.91 26.02
CA GLU A 376 10.01 -0.82 26.40
C GLU A 376 10.22 -0.73 27.92
N ASN A 377 9.39 -1.43 28.71
CA ASN A 377 9.67 -1.66 30.12
C ASN A 377 10.85 -2.62 30.33
N THR A 378 11.22 -3.40 29.31
CA THR A 378 12.40 -4.28 29.37
C THR A 378 13.68 -3.52 29.08
N LEU A 379 13.63 -2.54 28.17
CA LEU A 379 14.75 -1.67 27.82
C LEU A 379 14.22 -0.34 27.30
N GLU A 380 14.61 0.76 27.95
CA GLU A 380 14.28 2.11 27.49
C GLU A 380 15.31 2.60 26.46
N ILE A 381 14.85 3.35 25.44
CA ILE A 381 15.74 3.86 24.40
C ILE A 381 16.83 4.80 24.94
N SER A 382 16.53 5.59 25.98
CA SER A 382 17.48 6.47 26.69
C SER A 382 18.66 5.70 27.30
N SER A 383 18.50 4.42 27.61
CA SER A 383 19.58 3.62 28.19
C SER A 383 20.69 3.25 27.20
N LEU A 384 20.44 3.42 25.90
CA LEU A 384 21.38 3.10 24.82
C LEU A 384 22.55 4.09 24.80
N SER A 385 23.73 3.59 24.45
CA SER A 385 24.92 4.41 24.28
C SER A 385 25.14 4.72 22.80
N ASN A 386 25.55 5.96 22.50
CA ASN A 386 26.00 6.39 21.18
C ASN A 386 27.54 6.49 21.09
N ASN A 387 28.27 5.82 21.99
CA ASN A 387 29.74 5.96 22.11
C ASN A 387 30.51 5.17 21.06
N LEU A 388 29.95 4.04 20.62
CA LEU A 388 30.56 3.20 19.59
C LEU A 388 30.32 3.82 18.21
N LYS A 389 31.29 3.62 17.32
CA LYS A 389 31.22 4.08 15.93
C LYS A 389 31.03 2.90 14.99
N LEU A 390 30.46 3.18 13.83
CA LEU A 390 30.31 2.24 12.72
C LEU A 390 30.99 2.80 11.48
N PHE A 391 31.45 1.91 10.60
CA PHE A 391 32.00 2.33 9.31
C PHE A 391 30.85 2.72 8.37
N TYR A 392 31.10 3.63 7.43
CA TYR A 392 30.16 3.82 6.33
C TYR A 392 30.02 2.52 5.51
N TYR A 393 28.80 2.22 5.10
CA TYR A 393 28.52 1.08 4.24
C TYR A 393 29.31 1.19 2.93
N LYS A 394 29.81 0.06 2.41
CA LYS A 394 30.69 0.01 1.22
C LYS A 394 30.10 0.72 0.00
N ASN A 395 28.77 0.68 -0.13
CA ASN A 395 28.01 1.30 -1.21
C ASN A 395 27.07 2.39 -0.66
N THR A 396 27.52 3.14 0.37
CA THR A 396 26.71 4.18 0.98
C THR A 396 26.24 5.21 -0.05
N VAL A 397 24.99 5.64 0.07
CA VAL A 397 24.43 6.74 -0.72
C VAL A 397 25.01 8.10 -0.31
N LEU A 398 25.67 8.18 0.85
CA LEU A 398 26.20 9.41 1.41
C LEU A 398 27.48 9.85 0.69
N LYS A 399 27.50 11.14 0.31
CA LYS A 399 28.63 11.79 -0.36
C LYS A 399 29.20 12.92 0.49
N ASP A 400 30.49 13.17 0.35
CA ASP A 400 31.18 14.33 0.92
C ASP A 400 30.94 15.61 0.09
N ASP A 401 31.45 16.74 0.57
CA ASP A 401 31.33 18.05 -0.09
C ASP A 401 31.97 18.08 -1.50
N LYS A 402 32.81 17.08 -1.82
CA LYS A 402 33.45 16.91 -3.14
C LYS A 402 32.71 15.86 -3.99
N CYS A 403 31.49 15.50 -3.61
CA CYS A 403 30.64 14.51 -4.27
C CYS A 403 31.23 13.08 -4.33
N LYS A 404 32.18 12.74 -3.45
CA LYS A 404 32.73 11.39 -3.32
C LYS A 404 32.04 10.62 -2.21
N ILE A 405 31.93 9.30 -2.36
CA ILE A 405 31.35 8.40 -1.35
C ILE A 405 32.07 8.58 -0.01
N LYS A 406 31.32 8.83 1.07
CA LYS A 406 31.88 8.99 2.42
C LYS A 406 32.57 7.69 2.87
N LYS A 407 33.68 7.84 3.61
CA LYS A 407 34.50 6.75 4.14
C LYS A 407 34.93 7.05 5.57
N GLY A 408 35.31 6.00 6.32
CA GLY A 408 35.73 6.12 7.72
C GLY A 408 34.63 5.71 8.68
N GLN A 409 34.71 6.22 9.91
CA GLN A 409 33.80 5.88 11.01
C GLN A 409 32.92 7.07 11.41
N VAL A 410 31.68 6.78 11.79
CA VAL A 410 30.64 7.74 12.16
C VAL A 410 29.83 7.20 13.36
N GLY A 411 29.19 8.08 14.13
CA GLY A 411 28.28 7.66 15.21
C GLY A 411 26.96 7.11 14.67
N LEU A 412 26.24 6.29 15.45
CA LEU A 412 25.01 5.64 15.00
C LEU A 412 23.91 6.63 14.61
N LEU A 413 23.56 7.53 15.52
CA LEU A 413 22.50 8.51 15.27
C LEU A 413 22.88 9.49 14.15
N GLU A 414 24.15 9.91 14.12
CA GLU A 414 24.67 10.77 13.05
C GLU A 414 24.51 10.10 11.68
N TYR A 415 24.94 8.85 11.55
CA TYR A 415 24.80 8.10 10.30
C TYR A 415 23.33 7.89 9.95
N LEU A 416 22.50 7.43 10.89
CA LEU A 416 21.09 7.18 10.62
C LEU A 416 20.37 8.44 10.13
N PHE A 417 20.61 9.60 10.75
CA PHE A 417 19.96 10.85 10.35
C PHE A 417 20.48 11.41 9.02
N GLU A 418 21.79 11.35 8.76
CA GLU A 418 22.33 11.73 7.45
C GLU A 418 21.81 10.81 6.34
N PHE A 419 21.78 9.49 6.60
CA PHE A 419 21.23 8.50 5.70
C PHE A 419 19.76 8.81 5.37
N LEU A 420 18.91 9.02 6.37
CA LEU A 420 17.51 9.36 6.14
C LEU A 420 17.35 10.72 5.46
N ASP A 421 18.20 11.72 5.74
CA ASP A 421 18.14 12.99 5.01
C ASP A 421 18.59 12.86 3.56
N SER A 422 19.33 11.82 3.15
CA SER A 422 19.70 11.66 1.73
C SER A 422 18.52 11.30 0.81
N PHE A 423 17.37 10.93 1.36
CA PHE A 423 16.14 10.58 0.65
C PHE A 423 15.04 11.63 0.84
N ASP A 424 14.10 11.68 -0.11
CA ASP A 424 12.88 12.48 0.02
C ASP A 424 11.76 11.62 0.62
N PHE A 425 11.10 12.13 1.65
CA PHE A 425 9.97 11.50 2.32
C PHE A 425 8.66 12.29 2.10
N GLY A 426 8.69 13.38 1.33
CA GLY A 426 7.51 14.18 0.99
C GLY A 426 6.62 13.48 -0.04
N SER A 427 5.29 13.64 0.06
CA SER A 427 4.34 12.93 -0.82
C SER A 427 4.19 13.50 -2.22
N ASP A 428 4.89 14.58 -2.55
CA ASP A 428 4.90 15.22 -3.86
C ASP A 428 5.88 16.37 -3.80
N ASP A 429 6.75 16.51 -4.79
CA ASP A 429 7.16 17.83 -5.28
C ASP A 429 7.83 17.78 -6.66
N GLU A 430 7.24 18.52 -7.60
CA GLU A 430 7.98 19.10 -8.71
C GLU A 430 8.95 20.15 -8.16
N GLN A 431 10.09 19.71 -7.60
CA GLN A 431 11.17 20.65 -7.28
C GLN A 431 11.69 21.30 -8.57
N SER A 432 11.72 22.63 -8.59
CA SER A 432 12.13 23.45 -9.73
C SER A 432 13.65 23.47 -9.97
N GLU A 433 14.45 22.93 -9.04
CA GLU A 433 15.91 22.96 -9.09
C GLU A 433 16.53 21.54 -9.11
N ILE A 434 17.51 21.34 -9.99
CA ILE A 434 18.22 20.06 -10.20
C ILE A 434 19.06 19.66 -8.97
N LEU A 435 19.58 20.65 -8.23
CA LEU A 435 20.57 20.46 -7.16
C LEU A 435 20.01 19.79 -5.89
N SER A 436 18.72 19.46 -5.82
CA SER A 436 18.08 18.89 -4.64
C SER A 436 17.21 17.64 -4.87
N GLN A 437 17.23 17.05 -6.07
CA GLN A 437 16.40 15.86 -6.36
C GLN A 437 16.95 14.62 -5.63
N LYS A 438 16.43 14.38 -4.42
CA LYS A 438 16.62 13.17 -3.64
C LYS A 438 15.69 12.07 -4.15
N GLU A 439 16.08 10.82 -3.95
CA GLU A 439 15.24 9.68 -4.31
C GLU A 439 14.04 9.58 -3.35
N LEU A 440 12.82 9.44 -3.90
CA LEU A 440 11.59 9.43 -3.14
C LEU A 440 11.36 8.08 -2.43
N ILE A 441 11.05 8.12 -1.14
CA ILE A 441 10.63 7.00 -0.31
C ILE A 441 9.14 7.17 0.01
N SER A 442 8.30 6.46 -0.74
CA SER A 442 6.85 6.45 -0.54
C SER A 442 6.44 5.60 0.68
N SER A 443 5.17 5.75 1.08
CA SER A 443 4.59 4.94 2.17
C SER A 443 4.56 3.45 1.83
N SER A 444 4.40 3.10 0.54
CA SER A 444 4.45 1.73 0.04
C SER A 444 5.85 1.12 0.20
N VAL A 445 6.91 1.87 -0.12
CA VAL A 445 8.30 1.43 0.07
C VAL A 445 8.59 1.16 1.55
N LEU A 446 8.18 2.06 2.45
CA LEU A 446 8.29 1.85 3.89
C LEU A 446 7.54 0.59 4.34
N GLY A 447 6.32 0.41 3.85
CA GLY A 447 5.54 -0.79 4.06
C GLY A 447 6.29 -2.08 3.68
N ASN A 448 6.96 -2.06 2.53
CA ASN A 448 7.75 -3.19 2.03
C ASN A 448 9.00 -3.48 2.86
N VAL A 449 9.67 -2.42 3.34
CA VAL A 449 10.82 -2.54 4.26
C VAL A 449 10.39 -3.27 5.54
N PHE A 450 9.27 -2.87 6.14
CA PHE A 450 8.77 -3.47 7.37
C PHE A 450 8.25 -4.90 7.18
N GLU A 451 7.60 -5.18 6.06
CA GLU A 451 7.24 -6.54 5.67
C GLU A 451 8.45 -7.47 5.64
N LYS A 452 9.53 -7.03 4.99
CA LYS A 452 10.75 -7.80 4.90
C LYS A 452 11.42 -7.98 6.26
N LEU A 453 11.45 -6.93 7.09
CA LEU A 453 11.96 -7.01 8.47
C LEU A 453 11.18 -8.04 9.31
N ASN A 454 9.88 -8.19 9.06
CA ASN A 454 9.01 -9.09 9.80
C ASN A 454 8.92 -10.52 9.20
N GLY A 455 9.24 -10.70 7.92
CA GLY A 455 9.11 -11.97 7.17
C GLY A 455 10.00 -13.14 7.61
N TYR A 456 10.66 -13.03 8.77
CA TYR A 456 11.68 -13.96 9.31
C TYR A 456 11.17 -15.38 9.63
N LYS A 457 9.86 -15.61 9.85
CA LYS A 457 9.34 -16.93 10.29
C LYS A 457 8.26 -17.58 9.41
N GLU A 458 7.37 -16.84 8.74
CA GLU A 458 6.03 -17.39 8.40
C GLU A 458 5.68 -17.48 6.90
N GLY A 459 6.56 -17.08 5.98
CA GLY A 459 6.24 -17.10 4.55
C GLY A 459 5.21 -16.05 4.15
N SER A 460 5.27 -14.87 4.76
CA SER A 460 4.59 -13.67 4.28
C SER A 460 5.16 -13.30 2.91
N PHE A 461 4.34 -13.46 1.86
CA PHE A 461 4.70 -13.04 0.51
C PHE A 461 4.08 -11.68 0.24
N TYR A 462 4.89 -10.77 -0.32
CA TYR A 462 4.42 -9.48 -0.79
C TYR A 462 3.28 -9.67 -1.77
N THR A 463 2.17 -8.98 -1.54
CA THR A 463 1.05 -8.96 -2.47
C THR A 463 1.16 -7.71 -3.33
N PRO A 464 1.33 -7.83 -4.66
CA PRO A 464 1.47 -6.65 -5.51
C PRO A 464 0.28 -5.69 -5.38
N SER A 465 0.57 -4.39 -5.33
CA SER A 465 -0.40 -3.29 -5.20
C SER A 465 -1.54 -3.34 -6.21
N PHE A 466 -1.25 -3.73 -7.46
CA PHE A 466 -2.27 -3.82 -8.49
C PHE A 466 -3.28 -4.97 -8.22
N ILE A 467 -2.84 -6.06 -7.56
CA ILE A 467 -3.71 -7.17 -7.17
C ILE A 467 -4.61 -6.75 -6.01
N THR A 468 -4.04 -6.17 -4.95
CA THR A 468 -4.83 -5.69 -3.80
C THR A 468 -5.83 -4.63 -4.23
N SER A 469 -5.40 -3.66 -5.06
CA SER A 469 -6.25 -2.61 -5.62
C SER A 469 -7.40 -3.19 -6.45
N TYR A 470 -7.10 -4.15 -7.34
CA TYR A 470 -8.13 -4.80 -8.16
C TYR A 470 -9.14 -5.55 -7.30
N MET A 471 -8.70 -6.37 -6.35
CA MET A 471 -9.60 -7.15 -5.48
C MET A 471 -10.46 -6.26 -4.59
N CYS A 472 -9.89 -5.19 -4.01
CA CYS A 472 -10.63 -4.20 -3.25
C CYS A 472 -11.68 -3.51 -4.13
N LYS A 473 -11.30 -3.04 -5.32
CA LYS A 473 -12.22 -2.37 -6.26
C LYS A 473 -13.41 -3.25 -6.62
N GLU A 474 -13.17 -4.49 -7.04
CA GLU A 474 -14.25 -5.41 -7.43
C GLU A 474 -15.19 -5.70 -6.24
N SER A 475 -14.63 -5.99 -5.06
CA SER A 475 -15.41 -6.44 -3.91
C SER A 475 -16.18 -5.29 -3.24
N ILE A 476 -15.53 -4.14 -3.04
CA ILE A 476 -16.14 -2.98 -2.38
C ILE A 476 -17.19 -2.35 -3.29
N THR A 477 -16.94 -2.22 -4.59
CA THR A 477 -17.93 -1.70 -5.56
C THR A 477 -19.22 -2.51 -5.51
N LYS A 478 -19.11 -3.85 -5.51
CA LYS A 478 -20.27 -4.73 -5.37
C LYS A 478 -21.04 -4.47 -4.07
N ILE A 479 -20.35 -4.42 -2.93
CA ILE A 479 -20.99 -4.19 -1.63
C ILE A 479 -21.68 -2.82 -1.57
N VAL A 480 -21.04 -1.78 -2.12
CA VAL A 480 -21.64 -0.44 -2.20
C VAL A 480 -22.90 -0.48 -3.05
N LEU A 481 -22.85 -1.08 -4.24
CA LEU A 481 -24.02 -1.21 -5.11
C LEU A 481 -25.15 -1.98 -4.41
N ASP A 482 -24.88 -3.17 -3.88
CA ASP A 482 -25.88 -4.02 -3.23
C ASP A 482 -26.55 -3.28 -2.05
N LYS A 483 -25.76 -2.59 -1.22
CA LYS A 483 -26.25 -1.92 -0.02
C LYS A 483 -27.02 -0.64 -0.34
N PHE A 484 -26.58 0.14 -1.32
CA PHE A 484 -27.29 1.34 -1.76
C PHE A 484 -28.56 0.99 -2.53
N ASN A 485 -28.51 0.03 -3.46
CA ASN A 485 -29.69 -0.46 -4.17
C ASN A 485 -30.76 -0.95 -3.19
N ALA A 486 -30.38 -1.72 -2.17
CA ALA A 486 -31.31 -2.16 -1.14
C ALA A 486 -31.86 -1.01 -0.27
N LYS A 487 -31.04 0.00 0.04
CA LYS A 487 -31.46 1.12 0.92
C LYS A 487 -32.41 2.09 0.22
N PHE A 488 -32.16 2.36 -1.06
CA PHE A 488 -32.86 3.38 -1.84
C PHE A 488 -33.83 2.80 -2.88
N ASP A 489 -34.01 1.47 -2.89
CA ASP A 489 -34.85 0.74 -3.85
C ASP A 489 -34.46 1.05 -5.32
N LEU A 490 -33.18 0.85 -5.63
CA LEU A 490 -32.57 1.12 -6.95
C LEU A 490 -32.07 -0.18 -7.60
N ASP A 491 -31.71 -0.11 -8.89
CA ASP A 491 -31.07 -1.20 -9.63
C ASP A 491 -29.84 -0.72 -10.44
N ALA A 492 -29.00 0.13 -9.82
CA ALA A 492 -27.78 0.61 -10.45
C ALA A 492 -26.77 -0.52 -10.65
N LYS A 493 -26.12 -0.59 -11.84
CA LYS A 493 -25.13 -1.63 -12.18
C LYS A 493 -23.68 -1.21 -11.97
N ASN A 494 -23.44 0.09 -11.82
CA ASN A 494 -22.12 0.67 -11.61
C ASN A 494 -22.22 1.98 -10.81
N ILE A 495 -21.08 2.46 -10.29
CA ILE A 495 -21.03 3.67 -9.45
C ILE A 495 -21.52 4.92 -10.19
N SER A 496 -21.30 5.02 -11.51
CA SER A 496 -21.77 6.16 -12.32
C SER A 496 -23.31 6.22 -12.41
N GLU A 497 -23.96 5.08 -12.62
CA GLU A 497 -25.42 4.95 -12.56
C GLU A 497 -25.96 5.21 -11.16
N LEU A 498 -25.26 4.72 -10.14
CA LEU A 498 -25.63 4.94 -8.75
C LEU A 498 -25.59 6.44 -8.41
N ARG A 499 -24.50 7.15 -8.78
CA ARG A 499 -24.37 8.62 -8.63
C ARG A 499 -25.53 9.36 -9.28
N LYS A 500 -25.93 8.97 -10.50
CA LYS A 500 -27.06 9.60 -11.21
C LYS A 500 -28.38 9.41 -10.46
N SER A 501 -28.58 8.22 -9.90
CA SER A 501 -29.80 7.86 -9.18
C SER A 501 -29.90 8.55 -7.82
N LEU A 502 -28.77 8.77 -7.14
CA LEU A 502 -28.69 9.39 -5.82
C LEU A 502 -28.68 10.93 -5.82
N ARG A 503 -28.81 11.58 -6.99
CA ARG A 503 -28.69 13.06 -7.11
C ARG A 503 -29.63 13.85 -6.20
N LYS A 504 -30.78 13.29 -5.85
CA LYS A 504 -31.80 13.93 -4.99
C LYS A 504 -31.70 13.49 -3.52
N GLU A 505 -30.88 12.48 -3.23
CA GLU A 505 -30.75 11.91 -1.90
C GLU A 505 -29.76 12.73 -1.07
N ASP A 506 -29.98 12.78 0.24
CA ASP A 506 -29.11 13.50 1.16
C ASP A 506 -27.70 12.87 1.19
N LYS A 507 -26.67 13.68 0.89
CA LYS A 507 -25.26 13.25 0.96
C LYS A 507 -24.92 12.68 2.34
N LYS A 508 -25.49 13.20 3.42
CA LYS A 508 -25.23 12.73 4.79
C LYS A 508 -25.67 11.28 4.96
N ILE A 509 -26.85 10.92 4.46
CA ILE A 509 -27.37 9.54 4.50
C ILE A 509 -26.45 8.62 3.68
N GLN A 510 -25.96 9.09 2.53
CA GLN A 510 -25.02 8.34 1.69
C GLN A 510 -23.68 8.10 2.40
N LYS A 511 -23.10 9.15 3.04
CA LYS A 511 -21.87 9.05 3.86
C LYS A 511 -22.06 8.08 5.04
N GLU A 512 -23.18 8.17 5.75
CA GLU A 512 -23.52 7.26 6.86
C GLU A 512 -23.64 5.80 6.37
N LEU A 513 -24.22 5.58 5.19
CA LEU A 513 -24.32 4.25 4.60
C LEU A 513 -22.96 3.66 4.23
N LEU A 514 -22.05 4.47 3.67
CA LEU A 514 -20.66 4.07 3.43
C LEU A 514 -19.94 3.74 4.73
N ASN A 515 -20.01 4.59 5.75
CA ASN A 515 -19.37 4.38 7.07
C ASN A 515 -19.91 3.12 7.79
N SER A 516 -21.09 2.64 7.42
CA SER A 516 -21.67 1.42 7.98
C SER A 516 -21.12 0.12 7.36
N ILE A 517 -20.32 0.17 6.29
CA ILE A 517 -19.70 -1.01 5.64
C ILE A 517 -18.52 -1.50 6.50
N LYS A 518 -18.50 -2.77 6.89
CA LYS A 518 -17.43 -3.35 7.71
C LYS A 518 -16.57 -4.30 6.87
N ILE A 519 -15.28 -3.99 6.74
CA ILE A 519 -14.28 -4.70 5.95
C ILE A 519 -13.23 -5.27 6.89
N CYS A 520 -12.97 -6.58 6.82
CA CYS A 520 -12.00 -7.24 7.67
C CYS A 520 -10.93 -8.00 6.87
N ASP A 521 -9.67 -7.83 7.27
CA ASP A 521 -8.60 -8.78 6.95
C ASP A 521 -8.26 -9.64 8.19
N PRO A 522 -8.56 -10.95 8.18
CA PRO A 522 -8.37 -11.82 9.34
C PRO A 522 -6.92 -12.34 9.47
N ALA A 523 -6.04 -12.00 8.53
CA ALA A 523 -4.60 -12.28 8.56
C ALA A 523 -3.86 -11.08 7.96
N VAL A 524 -4.02 -9.92 8.62
CA VAL A 524 -3.78 -8.61 8.02
C VAL A 524 -2.33 -8.35 7.61
N GLY A 525 -1.36 -9.06 8.20
CA GLY A 525 0.04 -8.91 7.87
C GLY A 525 0.48 -7.45 8.00
N SER A 526 0.95 -6.87 6.91
CA SER A 526 1.40 -5.48 6.86
C SER A 526 0.30 -4.43 6.62
N GLY A 527 -0.93 -4.86 6.40
CA GLY A 527 -2.07 -3.98 6.17
C GLY A 527 -2.24 -3.49 4.74
N HIS A 528 -1.61 -4.14 3.75
CA HIS A 528 -1.72 -3.72 2.33
C HIS A 528 -3.17 -3.69 1.85
N PHE A 529 -3.96 -4.75 2.11
CA PHE A 529 -5.38 -4.78 1.76
C PHE A 529 -6.18 -3.66 2.41
N LEU A 530 -5.89 -3.31 3.67
CA LEU A 530 -6.60 -2.23 4.36
C LEU A 530 -6.29 -0.86 3.72
N VAL A 531 -5.06 -0.61 3.29
CA VAL A 531 -4.71 0.62 2.57
C VAL A 531 -5.36 0.66 1.18
N SER A 532 -5.33 -0.44 0.42
CA SER A 532 -6.02 -0.47 -0.87
C SER A 532 -7.55 -0.34 -0.71
N ALA A 533 -8.13 -0.85 0.39
CA ALA A 533 -9.54 -0.65 0.73
C ALA A 533 -9.85 0.81 1.10
N LEU A 534 -8.98 1.48 1.86
CA LEU A 534 -9.06 2.91 2.16
C LEU A 534 -9.10 3.73 0.87
N ASN A 535 -8.14 3.50 -0.01
CA ASN A 535 -8.02 4.20 -1.29
C ASN A 535 -9.24 3.95 -2.19
N CYS A 536 -9.72 2.70 -2.25
CA CYS A 536 -10.92 2.37 -3.01
C CYS A 536 -12.17 3.08 -2.48
N LEU A 537 -12.36 3.14 -1.16
CA LEU A 537 -13.49 3.87 -0.57
C LEU A 537 -13.40 5.37 -0.86
N LEU A 538 -12.21 5.99 -0.80
CA LEU A 538 -12.02 7.40 -1.18
C LEU A 538 -12.37 7.66 -2.65
N SER A 539 -11.98 6.77 -3.56
CA SER A 539 -12.40 6.84 -4.98
C SER A 539 -13.93 6.81 -5.09
N ILE A 540 -14.61 5.96 -4.32
CA ILE A 540 -16.08 5.89 -4.32
C ILE A 540 -16.70 7.18 -3.76
N TYR A 541 -16.11 7.80 -2.72
CA TYR A 541 -16.55 9.10 -2.22
C TYR A 541 -16.47 10.19 -3.31
N ASP A 542 -15.38 10.22 -4.08
CA ASP A 542 -15.20 11.14 -5.22
C ASP A 542 -16.19 10.85 -6.36
N GLU A 543 -16.29 9.58 -6.78
CA GLU A 543 -17.17 9.16 -7.87
C GLU A 543 -18.65 9.43 -7.56
N LEU A 544 -19.07 9.30 -6.29
CA LEU A 544 -20.40 9.65 -5.82
C LEU A 544 -20.60 11.14 -5.54
N ASN A 545 -19.56 11.98 -5.69
CA ASN A 545 -19.58 13.42 -5.43
C ASN A 545 -19.97 13.77 -3.99
N LEU A 546 -19.43 13.02 -3.04
CA LEU A 546 -19.72 13.18 -1.62
C LEU A 546 -18.81 14.21 -0.95
N PHE A 547 -17.72 14.62 -1.59
CA PHE A 547 -16.94 15.77 -1.14
C PHE A 547 -17.74 17.07 -1.29
N ASP A 548 -17.51 17.98 -0.36
CA ASP A 548 -18.09 19.31 -0.30
C ASP A 548 -17.21 20.31 -1.06
N GLU A 549 -15.89 20.14 -0.99
CA GLU A 549 -14.94 20.87 -1.81
C GLU A 549 -14.80 20.28 -3.20
N GLU A 550 -14.53 21.15 -4.19
CA GLU A 550 -14.37 20.71 -5.57
C GLU A 550 -12.90 20.50 -5.93
N PHE A 551 -12.57 19.23 -6.12
CA PHE A 551 -11.30 18.70 -6.63
C PHE A 551 -11.58 17.37 -7.36
N TYR A 552 -10.57 16.84 -8.03
CA TYR A 552 -10.61 15.51 -8.64
C TYR A 552 -9.61 14.62 -7.92
N LEU A 553 -10.07 13.46 -7.47
CA LEU A 553 -9.25 12.45 -6.84
C LEU A 553 -8.97 11.32 -7.81
N GLU A 554 -7.70 10.96 -7.97
CA GLU A 554 -7.31 9.76 -8.69
C GLU A 554 -6.42 8.89 -7.80
N VAL A 555 -6.74 7.60 -7.71
CA VAL A 555 -5.87 6.61 -7.07
C VAL A 555 -5.08 5.91 -8.16
N GLN A 556 -3.77 6.03 -8.10
CA GLN A 556 -2.87 5.27 -8.96
C GLN A 556 -1.79 4.64 -8.07
N ASN A 557 -1.48 3.35 -8.24
CA ASN A 557 -0.41 2.66 -7.48
C ASN A 557 -0.43 2.86 -5.96
N ASP A 558 -1.61 2.78 -5.34
CA ASP A 558 -1.83 3.02 -3.91
C ASP A 558 -1.50 4.45 -3.41
N GLU A 559 -1.27 5.41 -4.32
CA GLU A 559 -1.07 6.83 -4.00
C GLU A 559 -2.27 7.67 -4.47
N ILE A 560 -2.63 8.67 -3.66
CA ILE A 560 -3.76 9.56 -3.93
C ILE A 560 -3.25 10.84 -4.59
N LEU A 561 -3.79 11.14 -5.77
CA LEU A 561 -3.51 12.33 -6.54
C LEU A 561 -4.72 13.25 -6.48
N ILE A 562 -4.49 14.51 -6.11
CA ILE A 562 -5.53 15.54 -6.08
C ILE A 562 -5.23 16.63 -7.09
N THR A 563 -6.21 16.92 -7.94
CA THR A 563 -6.09 17.93 -9.00
C THR A 563 -7.27 18.90 -9.02
N GLY A 564 -6.99 20.12 -9.49
CA GLY A 564 -8.00 21.13 -9.78
C GLY A 564 -8.66 20.90 -11.15
N ARG A 565 -9.59 21.80 -11.50
CA ARG A 565 -10.35 21.73 -12.78
C ARG A 565 -9.47 21.77 -14.03
N LYS A 566 -8.26 22.34 -13.96
CA LYS A 566 -7.35 22.44 -15.11
C LYS A 566 -6.28 21.33 -15.08
N GLY A 567 -6.44 20.31 -14.24
CA GLY A 567 -5.48 19.22 -14.07
C GLY A 567 -4.17 19.65 -13.38
N GLU A 568 -4.18 20.81 -12.71
CA GLU A 568 -3.10 21.24 -11.82
C GLU A 568 -3.16 20.47 -10.50
N PHE A 569 -2.02 20.01 -10.00
CA PHE A 569 -1.95 19.40 -8.66
C PHE A 569 -2.25 20.44 -7.59
N ILE A 570 -2.95 20.03 -6.56
CA ILE A 570 -3.24 20.88 -5.40
C ILE A 570 -2.19 20.60 -4.34
N GLU A 571 -1.35 21.58 -4.07
CA GLU A 571 -0.35 21.50 -3.00
C GLU A 571 -0.92 22.15 -1.72
N TYR A 572 -0.65 21.52 -0.57
CA TYR A 572 -1.02 22.07 0.72
C TYR A 572 0.16 22.83 1.34
N LYS A 573 -0.06 24.11 1.63
CA LYS A 573 0.83 24.98 2.42
C LYS A 573 0.14 25.39 3.72
N ARG A 574 0.92 25.85 4.71
CA ARG A 574 0.39 26.42 5.95
C ARG A 574 -0.53 27.57 5.57
N PRO A 575 -1.84 27.47 5.87
CA PRO A 575 -2.79 28.48 5.43
C PRO A 575 -2.61 29.77 6.24
N SER A 576 -2.84 30.91 5.60
CA SER A 576 -2.96 32.20 6.30
C SER A 576 -4.38 32.46 6.81
N THR A 577 -5.38 31.73 6.29
CA THR A 577 -6.79 31.88 6.70
C THR A 577 -7.50 30.52 6.72
N PRO A 578 -8.56 30.33 7.54
CA PRO A 578 -9.26 29.05 7.60
C PRO A 578 -10.04 28.72 6.32
N LYS A 579 -10.26 29.73 5.46
CA LYS A 579 -11.04 29.61 4.22
C LYS A 579 -10.15 29.32 3.00
N ASP A 580 -8.87 29.07 3.19
CA ASP A 580 -7.98 28.66 2.11
C ASP A 580 -8.50 27.36 1.46
N LYS A 581 -8.60 27.33 0.13
CA LYS A 581 -9.21 26.20 -0.57
C LYS A 581 -8.40 24.92 -0.43
N ALA A 582 -7.07 25.00 -0.53
CA ALA A 582 -6.21 23.83 -0.35
C ALA A 582 -6.31 23.31 1.08
N HIS A 583 -6.47 24.20 2.06
CA HIS A 583 -6.73 23.82 3.44
C HIS A 583 -8.07 23.11 3.66
N LEU A 584 -9.15 23.61 3.09
CA LEU A 584 -10.47 22.95 3.20
C LEU A 584 -10.46 21.55 2.56
N ILE A 585 -9.84 21.40 1.39
CA ILE A 585 -9.65 20.11 0.72
C ILE A 585 -8.82 19.17 1.62
N GLN A 586 -7.71 19.66 2.17
CA GLN A 586 -6.84 18.90 3.06
C GLN A 586 -7.60 18.40 4.31
N GLN A 587 -8.41 19.27 4.94
CA GLN A 587 -9.25 18.92 6.08
C GLN A 587 -10.27 17.84 5.70
N GLU A 588 -10.97 18.02 4.59
CA GLU A 588 -12.00 17.09 4.16
C GLU A 588 -11.44 15.69 3.84
N LEU A 589 -10.28 15.64 3.17
CA LEU A 589 -9.57 14.39 2.89
C LEU A 589 -9.11 13.71 4.17
N PHE A 590 -8.54 14.46 5.12
CA PHE A 590 -8.13 13.92 6.42
C PHE A 590 -9.30 13.32 7.18
N HIS A 591 -10.41 14.06 7.29
CA HIS A 591 -11.60 13.61 8.02
C HIS A 591 -12.24 12.39 7.36
N THR A 592 -12.35 12.38 6.03
CA THR A 592 -12.91 11.23 5.30
C THR A 592 -12.01 10.00 5.46
N LYS A 593 -10.68 10.15 5.38
CA LYS A 593 -9.73 9.06 5.66
C LYS A 593 -9.87 8.52 7.07
N LYS A 594 -9.92 9.43 8.05
CA LYS A 594 -10.10 9.07 9.46
C LYS A 594 -11.39 8.27 9.64
N ASP A 595 -12.51 8.75 9.10
CA ASP A 595 -13.80 8.08 9.20
C ASP A 595 -13.77 6.69 8.58
N ILE A 596 -13.13 6.52 7.41
CA ILE A 596 -12.97 5.20 6.77
C ILE A 596 -12.14 4.27 7.66
N ILE A 597 -10.99 4.71 8.15
CA ILE A 597 -10.11 3.91 9.00
C ILE A 597 -10.84 3.47 10.28
N GLU A 598 -11.57 4.37 10.93
CA GLU A 598 -12.23 4.12 12.21
C GLU A 598 -13.50 3.28 12.09
N ASN A 599 -14.26 3.46 11.00
CA ASN A 599 -15.58 2.85 10.87
C ASN A 599 -15.57 1.62 9.96
N ASN A 600 -14.72 1.57 8.93
CA ASN A 600 -14.80 0.56 7.90
C ASN A 600 -13.75 -0.54 8.03
N LEU A 601 -12.53 -0.22 8.45
CA LEU A 601 -11.38 -1.12 8.31
C LEU A 601 -11.04 -1.85 9.61
N PHE A 602 -10.98 -3.17 9.56
CA PHE A 602 -10.66 -4.05 10.70
C PHE A 602 -9.58 -5.06 10.30
N GLY A 603 -8.65 -5.34 11.20
CA GLY A 603 -7.53 -6.25 10.94
C GLY A 603 -7.21 -7.13 12.14
N VAL A 604 -6.89 -8.40 11.89
CA VAL A 604 -6.42 -9.33 12.91
C VAL A 604 -5.17 -10.04 12.41
N ASP A 605 -4.16 -10.16 13.26
CA ASP A 605 -2.96 -10.96 12.98
C ASP A 605 -2.50 -11.69 14.24
N ILE A 606 -1.94 -12.89 14.09
CA ILE A 606 -1.38 -13.62 15.23
C ILE A 606 -0.05 -13.01 15.70
N ASN A 607 0.68 -12.37 14.78
CA ASN A 607 1.95 -11.72 15.06
C ASN A 607 1.72 -10.26 15.49
N PRO A 608 2.13 -9.88 16.71
CA PRO A 608 1.98 -8.50 17.19
C PRO A 608 2.73 -7.48 16.32
N ASN A 609 3.87 -7.86 15.71
CA ASN A 609 4.64 -6.96 14.85
C ASN A 609 3.85 -6.60 13.58
N SER A 610 3.15 -7.57 12.99
CA SER A 610 2.28 -7.35 11.83
C SER A 610 1.21 -6.30 12.14
N CYS A 611 0.59 -6.41 13.33
CA CYS A 611 -0.39 -5.43 13.81
C CYS A 611 0.20 -4.02 13.93
N GLU A 612 1.42 -3.88 14.47
CA GLU A 612 2.08 -2.58 14.61
C GLU A 612 2.43 -1.96 13.24
N ILE A 613 2.91 -2.78 12.30
CA ILE A 613 3.21 -2.34 10.93
C ILE A 613 1.93 -1.88 10.22
N THR A 614 0.84 -2.63 10.37
CA THR A 614 -0.48 -2.26 9.83
C THR A 614 -0.94 -0.91 10.36
N LYS A 615 -0.87 -0.70 11.68
CA LYS A 615 -1.24 0.58 12.33
C LYS A 615 -0.37 1.72 11.78
N LEU A 616 0.95 1.51 11.68
CA LEU A 616 1.87 2.49 11.11
C LEU A 616 1.50 2.84 9.67
N ARG A 617 1.22 1.85 8.83
CA ARG A 617 0.87 2.09 7.42
C ARG A 617 -0.37 2.96 7.28
N LEU A 618 -1.40 2.71 8.11
CA LEU A 618 -2.61 3.53 8.15
C LEU A 618 -2.34 4.94 8.70
N TRP A 619 -1.48 5.09 9.71
CA TRP A 619 -1.07 6.41 10.22
C TRP A 619 -0.29 7.22 9.19
N ILE A 620 0.62 6.60 8.45
CA ILE A 620 1.37 7.28 7.38
C ILE A 620 0.40 7.80 6.31
N GLU A 621 -0.58 6.98 5.91
CA GLU A 621 -1.55 7.36 4.88
C GLU A 621 -2.45 8.53 5.31
N LEU A 622 -2.75 8.62 6.61
CA LEU A 622 -3.46 9.75 7.19
C LEU A 622 -2.56 10.99 7.32
N LEU A 623 -1.30 10.82 7.76
CA LEU A 623 -0.35 11.91 7.95
C LEU A 623 -0.07 12.68 6.66
N LYS A 624 -0.10 12.02 5.50
CA LYS A 624 0.01 12.66 4.18
C LYS A 624 -0.97 13.84 4.01
N HIS A 625 -2.15 13.72 4.61
CA HIS A 625 -3.21 14.74 4.55
C HIS A 625 -3.39 15.49 5.88
N SER A 626 -2.41 15.45 6.79
CA SER A 626 -2.43 16.25 8.01
C SER A 626 -2.54 17.75 7.68
N PHE A 627 -3.19 18.51 8.57
CA PHE A 627 -3.44 19.94 8.39
C PHE A 627 -3.26 20.70 9.71
N TYR A 628 -3.13 22.03 9.63
CA TYR A 628 -3.00 22.90 10.81
C TYR A 628 -4.37 23.17 11.44
N GLN A 629 -4.56 22.84 12.72
CA GLN A 629 -5.82 23.08 13.42
C GLN A 629 -5.98 24.56 13.81
N SER A 630 -4.88 25.17 14.27
CA SER A 630 -4.75 26.61 14.50
C SER A 630 -3.46 27.08 13.85
N PHE A 631 -3.46 28.34 13.44
CA PHE A 631 -2.29 29.04 12.93
C PHE A 631 -2.15 30.41 13.63
N ASP A 632 -2.74 30.56 14.81
CA ASP A 632 -2.67 31.78 15.63
C ASP A 632 -1.30 31.93 16.31
N ASP A 633 -0.62 30.81 16.59
CA ASP A 633 0.74 30.78 17.13
C ASP A 633 1.71 30.39 16.02
N GLU A 634 2.44 31.37 15.48
CA GLU A 634 3.44 31.12 14.44
C GLU A 634 4.56 30.18 14.91
N ASN A 635 4.85 30.17 16.22
CA ASN A 635 5.92 29.38 16.83
C ASN A 635 5.50 27.95 17.21
N TYR A 636 4.23 27.59 17.04
CA TYR A 636 3.73 26.25 17.34
C TYR A 636 3.07 25.64 16.10
N HIS A 637 3.53 24.45 15.72
CA HIS A 637 2.99 23.76 14.56
C HIS A 637 1.88 22.81 15.00
N ASP A 638 0.67 23.38 15.17
CA ASP A 638 -0.52 22.67 15.63
C ASP A 638 -1.13 21.77 14.55
N LEU A 639 -0.40 20.73 14.14
CA LEU A 639 -0.91 19.74 13.20
C LEU A 639 -1.94 18.84 13.86
N LYS A 640 -2.99 18.48 13.10
CA LYS A 640 -4.06 17.61 13.55
C LYS A 640 -3.51 16.27 14.07
N THR A 641 -3.94 15.91 15.26
CA THR A 641 -3.61 14.65 15.92
C THR A 641 -4.13 13.43 15.15
N LEU A 642 -3.37 12.34 15.20
CA LEU A 642 -3.76 11.06 14.62
C LEU A 642 -4.81 10.35 15.49
N PRO A 643 -5.68 9.52 14.91
CA PRO A 643 -6.67 8.74 15.64
C PRO A 643 -6.07 7.53 16.37
N ASN A 644 -6.84 6.99 17.31
CA ASN A 644 -6.52 5.76 18.04
C ASN A 644 -6.86 4.51 17.18
N ILE A 645 -6.00 4.17 16.20
CA ILE A 645 -6.21 3.06 15.25
C ILE A 645 -6.10 1.68 15.93
N ASP A 646 -5.48 1.61 17.11
CA ASP A 646 -5.25 0.38 17.88
C ASP A 646 -6.53 -0.37 18.26
N ILE A 647 -7.69 0.30 18.18
CA ILE A 647 -8.96 -0.33 18.48
C ILE A 647 -9.50 -1.23 17.35
N ASN A 648 -9.09 -1.00 16.10
CA ASN A 648 -9.55 -1.79 14.95
C ASN A 648 -8.54 -2.85 14.47
N ILE A 649 -7.27 -2.71 14.85
CA ILE A 649 -6.20 -3.66 14.51
C ILE A 649 -5.80 -4.46 15.76
N LYS A 650 -6.06 -5.76 15.75
CA LYS A 650 -5.92 -6.63 16.94
C LYS A 650 -4.97 -7.79 16.76
N CYS A 651 -4.23 -8.10 17.81
CA CYS A 651 -3.37 -9.28 17.87
C CYS A 651 -4.16 -10.49 18.40
N GLY A 652 -4.13 -11.60 17.68
CA GLY A 652 -4.75 -12.86 18.09
C GLY A 652 -4.89 -13.86 16.93
N ASN A 653 -5.14 -15.12 17.28
CA ASN A 653 -5.37 -16.19 16.32
C ASN A 653 -6.83 -16.17 15.85
N SER A 654 -7.06 -15.63 14.65
CA SER A 654 -8.37 -15.54 14.00
C SER A 654 -9.14 -16.87 13.87
N LEU A 655 -8.45 -18.01 13.89
CA LEU A 655 -9.03 -19.34 13.76
C LEU A 655 -9.40 -20.00 15.10
N VAL A 656 -8.98 -19.43 16.23
CA VAL A 656 -9.17 -20.01 17.55
C VAL A 656 -10.02 -19.07 18.40
N SER A 657 -11.11 -19.59 18.95
CA SER A 657 -11.95 -18.88 19.90
C SER A 657 -12.49 -19.84 20.95
N TYR A 658 -12.69 -19.31 22.16
CA TYR A 658 -13.41 -19.93 23.25
C TYR A 658 -14.90 -20.03 22.97
N PHE A 659 -15.50 -19.04 22.29
CA PHE A 659 -16.95 -18.91 22.22
C PHE A 659 -17.43 -18.91 20.78
N GLU A 660 -18.43 -19.76 20.51
CA GLU A 660 -19.06 -19.79 19.19
C GLU A 660 -19.71 -18.45 18.88
N THR A 661 -19.45 -17.91 17.67
CA THR A 661 -19.96 -16.60 17.23
C THR A 661 -21.49 -16.58 17.15
N GLY A 662 -22.12 -17.71 16.81
CA GLY A 662 -23.58 -17.83 16.67
C GLY A 662 -24.37 -18.00 17.99
N LYS A 663 -23.71 -18.15 19.14
CA LYS A 663 -24.43 -18.35 20.42
C LYS A 663 -25.02 -17.03 20.92
N SER A 664 -26.33 -16.97 21.20
CA SER A 664 -26.97 -15.77 21.73
C SER A 664 -26.43 -15.39 23.13
N LEU A 665 -26.39 -14.09 23.43
CA LEU A 665 -26.05 -13.55 24.76
C LEU A 665 -27.29 -13.04 25.51
N ASN A 666 -28.50 -13.27 24.99
CA ASN A 666 -29.73 -12.70 25.54
C ASN A 666 -30.05 -13.22 26.95
N HIS A 667 -29.51 -14.38 27.35
CA HIS A 667 -29.67 -14.92 28.70
C HIS A 667 -28.79 -14.24 29.75
N TYR A 668 -27.87 -13.35 29.36
CA TYR A 668 -27.04 -12.61 30.30
C TYR A 668 -27.76 -11.34 30.81
N PRO A 669 -27.75 -11.09 32.14
CA PRO A 669 -28.39 -9.91 32.71
C PRO A 669 -27.85 -8.59 32.13
N ASN A 670 -28.78 -7.71 31.74
CA ASN A 670 -28.51 -6.36 31.22
C ASN A 670 -27.55 -6.34 30.02
N ILE A 671 -27.55 -7.40 29.20
CA ILE A 671 -26.64 -7.52 28.05
C ILE A 671 -26.76 -6.31 27.11
N LYS A 672 -27.98 -5.86 26.83
CA LYS A 672 -28.25 -4.73 25.94
C LYS A 672 -27.62 -3.43 26.43
N GLU A 673 -27.79 -3.11 27.71
CA GLU A 673 -27.19 -1.93 28.33
C GLU A 673 -25.65 -2.00 28.32
N ARG A 674 -25.09 -3.20 28.57
CA ARG A 674 -23.63 -3.42 28.56
C ARG A 674 -23.04 -3.29 27.16
N ILE A 675 -23.69 -3.83 26.13
CA ILE A 675 -23.26 -3.70 24.73
C ILE A 675 -23.36 -2.25 24.27
N ASN A 676 -24.44 -1.55 24.60
CA ASN A 676 -24.58 -0.13 24.29
C ASN A 676 -23.53 0.73 25.01
N LYS A 677 -23.27 0.44 26.28
CA LYS A 677 -22.16 1.07 27.03
C LYS A 677 -20.83 0.81 26.34
N TYR A 678 -20.58 -0.43 25.91
CA TYR A 678 -19.31 -0.79 25.26
C TYR A 678 -19.15 -0.05 23.92
N LYS A 679 -20.16 -0.09 23.04
CA LYS A 679 -20.18 0.65 21.76
C LYS A 679 -19.93 2.15 21.97
N ARG A 680 -20.55 2.76 22.99
CA ARG A 680 -20.37 4.18 23.31
C ARG A 680 -18.93 4.48 23.75
N ILE A 681 -18.38 3.69 24.68
CA ILE A 681 -17.00 3.89 25.16
C ILE A 681 -15.98 3.72 24.03
N VAL A 682 -16.18 2.74 23.14
CA VAL A 682 -15.33 2.56 21.95
C VAL A 682 -15.43 3.76 21.02
N LYS A 683 -16.63 4.31 20.83
CA LYS A 683 -16.83 5.54 20.05
C LYS A 683 -16.11 6.73 20.69
N ASP A 684 -16.29 6.96 21.98
CA ASP A 684 -15.64 8.04 22.73
C ASP A 684 -14.11 7.91 22.65
N TYR A 685 -13.57 6.70 22.71
CA TYR A 685 -12.14 6.42 22.53
C TYR A 685 -11.62 6.78 21.12
N LYS A 686 -12.39 6.47 20.07
CA LYS A 686 -12.04 6.82 18.68
C LYS A 686 -12.09 8.33 18.45
N GLU A 687 -13.13 8.99 18.96
CA GLU A 687 -13.36 10.42 18.80
C GLU A 687 -12.43 11.28 19.67
N GLY A 688 -11.75 10.68 20.66
CA GLY A 688 -10.90 11.39 21.61
C GLY A 688 -11.70 12.09 22.71
N PHE A 689 -12.95 11.68 22.94
CA PHE A 689 -13.85 12.25 23.95
C PHE A 689 -13.59 11.63 25.33
N TYR A 690 -12.38 11.81 25.84
CA TYR A 690 -11.98 11.40 27.18
C TYR A 690 -11.00 12.40 27.80
N THR A 691 -11.03 12.54 29.12
CA THR A 691 -10.08 13.37 29.87
C THR A 691 -8.79 12.62 30.20
N ASP A 692 -8.90 11.29 30.40
CA ASP A 692 -7.79 10.41 30.72
C ASP A 692 -7.89 9.14 29.88
N LYS A 693 -6.93 8.96 28.98
CA LYS A 693 -6.85 7.78 28.09
C LYS A 693 -6.67 6.48 28.88
N SER A 694 -5.95 6.52 30.00
CA SER A 694 -5.71 5.33 30.82
C SER A 694 -7.00 4.83 31.45
N HIS A 695 -7.85 5.74 31.93
CA HIS A 695 -9.13 5.42 32.51
C HIS A 695 -10.09 4.76 31.50
N ILE A 696 -10.28 5.37 30.32
CA ILE A 696 -11.16 4.81 29.28
C ILE A 696 -10.65 3.45 28.77
N ASN A 697 -9.33 3.28 28.64
CA ASN A 697 -8.72 1.99 28.30
C ASN A 697 -9.01 0.92 29.37
N GLN A 698 -8.92 1.31 30.65
CA GLN A 698 -9.23 0.41 31.76
C GLN A 698 -10.73 0.04 31.77
N GLU A 699 -11.63 0.97 31.46
CA GLU A 699 -13.06 0.67 31.32
C GLU A 699 -13.34 -0.34 30.20
N ILE A 700 -12.73 -0.15 29.02
CA ILE A 700 -12.82 -1.10 27.89
C ILE A 700 -12.32 -2.47 28.33
N LYS A 701 -11.14 -2.53 28.97
CA LYS A 701 -10.53 -3.78 29.45
C LYS A 701 -11.44 -4.49 30.46
N ASN A 702 -11.98 -3.76 31.43
CA ASN A 702 -12.88 -4.30 32.45
C ASN A 702 -14.17 -4.86 31.84
N LEU A 703 -14.75 -4.18 30.84
CA LEU A 703 -15.93 -4.67 30.12
C LEU A 703 -15.63 -5.96 29.35
N LYS A 704 -14.52 -6.01 28.61
CA LYS A 704 -14.08 -7.22 27.90
C LYS A 704 -13.88 -8.41 28.85
N ILE A 705 -13.18 -8.19 29.97
CA ILE A 705 -12.99 -9.22 31.01
C ILE A 705 -14.34 -9.69 31.55
N SER A 706 -15.26 -8.76 31.83
CA SER A 706 -16.61 -9.10 32.28
C SER A 706 -17.33 -10.01 31.27
N PHE A 707 -17.28 -9.71 29.96
CA PHE A 707 -17.89 -10.56 28.93
C PHE A 707 -17.23 -11.94 28.84
N LYS A 708 -15.89 -12.00 28.86
CA LYS A 708 -15.12 -13.25 28.86
C LYS A 708 -15.51 -14.13 30.04
N ASN A 709 -15.59 -13.55 31.25
CA ASN A 709 -15.93 -14.27 32.48
C ASN A 709 -17.36 -14.82 32.46
N PHE A 710 -18.35 -14.05 31.97
CA PHE A 710 -19.72 -14.53 31.82
C PHE A 710 -19.79 -15.74 30.90
N CYS A 711 -19.13 -15.66 29.75
CA CYS A 711 -19.15 -16.73 28.77
C CYS A 711 -18.38 -17.97 29.26
N PHE A 712 -17.31 -17.79 30.04
CA PHE A 712 -16.62 -18.89 30.70
C PHE A 712 -17.47 -19.61 31.74
N ALA A 713 -18.15 -18.85 32.61
CA ALA A 713 -19.02 -19.44 33.62
C ALA A 713 -20.15 -20.27 32.99
N ASP A 714 -20.67 -19.86 31.83
CA ASP A 714 -21.68 -20.58 31.09
C ASP A 714 -21.11 -21.82 30.36
N LYS A 715 -19.99 -21.66 29.63
CA LYS A 715 -19.37 -22.73 28.85
C LYS A 715 -18.82 -23.87 29.72
N PHE A 716 -18.14 -23.51 30.81
CA PHE A 716 -17.44 -24.44 31.68
C PHE A 716 -18.19 -24.68 32.99
N LYS A 717 -19.51 -24.45 33.04
CA LYS A 717 -20.30 -24.51 34.27
C LYS A 717 -20.09 -25.80 35.07
N LYS A 718 -19.95 -26.94 34.39
CA LYS A 718 -19.77 -28.26 35.03
C LYS A 718 -18.34 -28.44 35.53
N GLU A 719 -17.37 -28.10 34.69
CA GLU A 719 -15.93 -28.16 34.97
C GLU A 719 -15.55 -27.20 36.10
N MET A 720 -16.05 -25.96 36.05
CA MET A 720 -15.86 -24.92 37.07
C MET A 720 -16.48 -25.28 38.42
N LYS A 721 -17.60 -25.99 38.45
CA LYS A 721 -18.16 -26.47 39.73
C LYS A 721 -17.17 -27.43 40.42
N GLY A 722 -16.69 -28.43 39.69
CA GLY A 722 -15.71 -29.39 40.24
C GLY A 722 -14.36 -28.75 40.56
N PHE A 723 -13.93 -27.76 39.77
CA PHE A 723 -12.71 -27.00 40.01
C PHE A 723 -12.82 -26.12 41.26
N ASN A 724 -13.91 -25.36 41.43
CA ASN A 724 -14.16 -24.53 42.60
C ASN A 724 -14.23 -25.36 43.88
N ASP A 725 -14.86 -26.54 43.84
CA ASP A 725 -14.90 -27.46 44.99
C ASP A 725 -13.47 -27.89 45.43
N LYS A 726 -12.54 -28.03 44.48
CA LYS A 726 -11.13 -28.35 44.76
C LYS A 726 -10.36 -27.14 45.28
N CYS A 727 -10.58 -25.95 44.71
CA CYS A 727 -10.01 -24.71 45.22
C CYS A 727 -10.47 -24.43 46.66
N GLU A 728 -11.75 -24.65 46.98
CA GLU A 728 -12.28 -24.49 48.33
C GLU A 728 -11.65 -25.49 49.32
N LYS A 729 -11.45 -26.75 48.89
CA LYS A 729 -10.72 -27.76 49.69
C LYS A 729 -9.29 -27.33 49.96
N TYR A 730 -8.60 -26.80 48.95
CA TYR A 730 -7.26 -26.25 49.10
C TYR A 730 -7.26 -25.06 50.07
N SER A 731 -8.18 -24.10 49.92
CA SER A 731 -8.33 -22.96 50.83
C SER A 731 -8.61 -23.37 52.27
N LYS A 732 -9.39 -24.44 52.47
CA LYS A 732 -9.65 -25.00 53.81
C LYS A 732 -8.40 -25.61 54.44
N LYS A 733 -7.53 -26.25 53.64
CA LYS A 733 -6.33 -26.95 54.14
C LYS A 733 -5.10 -26.04 54.27
N TYR A 734 -4.94 -25.07 53.37
CA TYR A 734 -3.69 -24.30 53.21
C TYR A 734 -3.89 -22.77 53.12
N GLY A 735 -5.13 -22.27 53.22
CA GLY A 735 -5.43 -20.87 52.95
C GLY A 735 -5.08 -20.47 51.52
N ASN A 736 -4.39 -19.34 51.37
CA ASN A 736 -3.96 -18.80 50.08
C ASN A 736 -2.44 -18.92 49.83
N PHE A 737 -1.72 -19.76 50.60
CA PHE A 737 -0.25 -19.84 50.65
C PHE A 737 0.48 -19.62 49.31
N LEU A 738 0.12 -20.35 48.24
CA LEU A 738 0.71 -20.21 46.90
C LEU A 738 -0.15 -19.44 45.91
N ALA A 739 -1.40 -19.15 46.27
CA ALA A 739 -2.34 -18.48 45.38
C ALA A 739 -2.17 -16.96 45.37
N VAL A 740 -1.58 -16.35 46.40
CA VAL A 740 -1.43 -14.88 46.49
C VAL A 740 -0.71 -14.29 45.28
N ASP A 741 0.34 -14.98 44.83
CA ASP A 741 1.21 -14.53 43.75
C ASP A 741 0.79 -15.09 42.37
N ASP A 742 -0.23 -15.95 42.30
CA ASP A 742 -0.72 -16.51 41.04
C ASP A 742 -1.90 -15.69 40.52
N GLU A 743 -1.68 -14.97 39.41
CA GLU A 743 -2.69 -14.07 38.84
C GLU A 743 -4.00 -14.75 38.45
N ASN A 744 -3.96 -16.04 38.13
CA ASN A 744 -5.11 -16.81 37.69
C ASN A 744 -5.86 -17.41 38.89
N LEU A 745 -5.13 -18.04 39.82
CA LEU A 745 -5.72 -18.80 40.92
C LEU A 745 -6.07 -17.95 42.15
N LYS A 746 -5.51 -16.74 42.31
CA LYS A 746 -5.80 -15.86 43.46
C LYS A 746 -7.27 -15.52 43.65
N PHE A 747 -8.07 -15.54 42.58
CA PHE A 747 -9.49 -15.25 42.63
C PHE A 747 -10.35 -16.44 43.05
N PHE A 748 -9.80 -17.66 42.99
CA PHE A 748 -10.51 -18.92 43.30
C PHE A 748 -10.17 -19.47 44.68
N VAL A 749 -9.05 -19.02 45.28
CA VAL A 749 -8.53 -19.52 46.55
C VAL A 749 -8.59 -18.41 47.60
N SER A 750 -9.35 -18.62 48.67
CA SER A 750 -9.52 -17.63 49.74
C SER A 750 -8.44 -17.72 50.81
N ALA A 751 -8.05 -16.56 51.36
CA ALA A 751 -7.29 -16.50 52.60
C ALA A 751 -8.13 -17.13 53.73
N ASN A 752 -7.52 -18.02 54.50
CA ASN A 752 -8.17 -18.62 55.66
C ASN A 752 -7.34 -18.30 56.89
N LEU A 753 -7.95 -17.69 57.91
CA LEU A 753 -7.27 -17.09 59.07
C LEU A 753 -6.83 -18.08 60.16
N THR A 754 -7.05 -19.39 59.99
CA THR A 754 -7.17 -20.32 61.13
C THR A 754 -6.20 -21.50 61.21
N LEU A 755 -5.21 -21.66 60.34
CA LEU A 755 -4.25 -22.80 60.42
C LEU A 755 -2.81 -22.39 60.04
N PHE A 756 -1.85 -22.67 60.93
CA PHE A 756 -0.43 -22.30 60.79
C PHE A 756 0.54 -23.50 60.74
N ASP A 757 0.05 -24.74 60.67
CA ASP A 757 0.91 -25.94 60.55
C ASP A 757 0.35 -26.89 59.47
N PHE A 758 1.00 -26.93 58.30
CA PHE A 758 0.69 -27.83 57.19
C PHE A 758 1.95 -28.22 56.40
N ASP A 759 1.91 -29.35 55.68
CA ASP A 759 3.03 -29.79 54.85
C ASP A 759 3.11 -28.95 53.55
N GLU A 760 4.10 -28.06 53.48
CA GLU A 760 4.36 -27.20 52.32
C GLU A 760 4.63 -28.00 51.02
N LYS A 761 5.23 -29.20 51.10
CA LYS A 761 5.46 -30.04 49.91
C LYS A 761 4.15 -30.59 49.37
N GLU A 762 3.24 -30.98 50.25
CA GLU A 762 1.90 -31.44 49.86
C GLU A 762 1.08 -30.28 49.28
N ALA A 763 1.12 -29.10 49.92
CA ALA A 763 0.48 -27.88 49.44
C ALA A 763 0.99 -27.48 48.04
N THR A 764 2.30 -27.59 47.79
CA THR A 764 2.90 -27.31 46.48
C THR A 764 2.41 -28.28 45.41
N LYS A 765 2.32 -29.58 45.74
CA LYS A 765 1.85 -30.62 44.82
C LYS A 765 0.37 -30.46 44.49
N GLU A 766 -0.48 -30.20 45.48
CA GLU A 766 -1.91 -29.97 45.26
C GLU A 766 -2.17 -28.68 44.48
N PHE A 767 -1.43 -27.61 44.77
CA PHE A 767 -1.51 -26.36 44.02
C PHE A 767 -1.08 -26.54 42.56
N ALA A 768 0.00 -27.30 42.30
CA ALA A 768 0.42 -27.64 40.94
C ALA A 768 -0.66 -28.44 40.18
N ASN A 769 -1.41 -29.32 40.87
CA ASN A 769 -2.54 -30.03 40.26
C ASN A 769 -3.71 -29.09 39.95
N LEU A 770 -4.04 -28.16 40.86
CA LEU A 770 -5.04 -27.11 40.60
C LEU A 770 -4.64 -26.26 39.40
N LYS A 771 -3.38 -25.84 39.34
CA LYS A 771 -2.83 -25.09 38.20
C LYS A 771 -2.95 -25.89 36.90
N LYS A 772 -2.56 -27.16 36.91
CA LYS A 772 -2.70 -28.05 35.74
C LYS A 772 -4.16 -28.25 35.33
N GLU A 773 -5.09 -28.32 36.28
CA GLU A 773 -6.52 -28.46 35.99
C GLU A 773 -7.12 -27.17 35.44
N TYR A 774 -6.74 -26.01 36.00
CA TYR A 774 -7.04 -24.70 35.44
C TYR A 774 -6.50 -24.60 34.00
N ASP A 775 -5.23 -24.92 33.80
CA ASP A 775 -4.59 -24.92 32.49
C ASP A 775 -5.28 -25.90 31.52
N ASN A 776 -5.81 -27.03 31.99
CA ASN A 776 -6.58 -27.95 31.13
C ASN A 776 -7.95 -27.38 30.74
N ILE A 777 -8.64 -26.69 31.67
CA ILE A 777 -9.95 -26.07 31.41
C ILE A 777 -9.78 -24.87 30.46
N PHE A 778 -8.71 -24.09 30.64
CA PHE A 778 -8.41 -22.88 29.87
C PHE A 778 -7.27 -23.06 28.86
N ASN A 779 -6.95 -24.30 28.47
CA ASN A 779 -5.78 -24.71 27.65
C ASN A 779 -5.61 -23.95 26.33
N LEU A 780 -6.67 -23.31 25.86
CA LEU A 780 -6.68 -22.51 24.65
C LEU A 780 -5.87 -21.21 24.80
N GLU A 781 -5.51 -20.71 26.00
CA GLU A 781 -4.73 -19.46 26.15
C GLU A 781 -3.38 -19.54 25.46
N SER A 782 -2.78 -20.73 25.42
CA SER A 782 -1.52 -20.99 24.71
C SER A 782 -1.60 -20.81 23.18
N ASN A 783 -2.81 -20.86 22.60
CA ASN A 783 -3.04 -20.70 21.16
C ASN A 783 -3.45 -19.27 20.77
N HIS A 784 -3.32 -18.30 21.68
CA HIS A 784 -3.67 -16.88 21.49
C HIS A 784 -5.09 -16.66 20.93
N PRO A 785 -6.15 -17.15 21.61
CA PRO A 785 -7.50 -17.16 21.07
C PRO A 785 -8.03 -15.73 20.86
N PHE A 786 -8.72 -15.52 19.74
CA PHE A 786 -9.29 -14.24 19.37
C PHE A 786 -10.82 -14.23 19.48
N GLU A 787 -11.33 -13.47 20.44
CA GLU A 787 -12.77 -13.36 20.66
C GLU A 787 -13.39 -12.23 19.84
N TRP A 788 -13.74 -12.54 18.59
CA TRP A 788 -14.35 -11.60 17.62
C TRP A 788 -15.44 -10.71 18.22
N ARG A 789 -16.29 -11.27 19.08
CA ARG A 789 -17.41 -10.56 19.71
C ARG A 789 -16.98 -9.52 20.72
N PHE A 790 -15.87 -9.76 21.42
CA PHE A 790 -15.40 -8.88 22.49
C PHE A 790 -14.36 -7.90 22.00
N GLU A 791 -13.67 -8.25 20.92
CA GLU A 791 -12.66 -7.39 20.32
C GLU A 791 -13.27 -6.35 19.39
N PHE A 792 -14.40 -6.66 18.75
CA PHE A 792 -15.11 -5.75 17.85
C PHE A 792 -16.61 -5.65 18.21
N PRO A 793 -17.03 -4.67 19.04
CA PRO A 793 -18.45 -4.45 19.33
C PRO A 793 -19.27 -3.95 18.14
N GLU A 794 -18.62 -3.38 17.11
CA GLU A 794 -19.27 -2.80 15.92
C GLU A 794 -19.96 -3.85 15.05
N ILE A 795 -19.54 -5.11 15.16
CA ILE A 795 -20.14 -6.25 14.47
C ILE A 795 -21.19 -6.97 15.32
N LEU A 796 -21.65 -6.35 16.41
CA LEU A 796 -22.76 -6.85 17.24
C LEU A 796 -24.04 -6.02 17.04
N ASP A 797 -25.19 -6.66 17.16
CA ASP A 797 -26.46 -5.96 17.37
C ASP A 797 -26.59 -5.43 18.81
N ASP A 798 -27.72 -4.82 19.15
CA ASP A 798 -27.91 -4.24 20.49
C ASP A 798 -28.17 -5.31 21.54
N ASP A 799 -28.53 -6.52 21.13
CA ASP A 799 -28.75 -7.67 22.01
C ASP A 799 -27.46 -8.52 22.15
N GLY A 800 -26.35 -8.10 21.52
CA GLY A 800 -25.06 -8.78 21.56
C GLY A 800 -24.94 -9.97 20.60
N ASN A 801 -25.89 -10.17 19.70
CA ASN A 801 -25.78 -11.17 18.64
C ASN A 801 -24.84 -10.70 17.53
N PHE A 802 -24.20 -11.66 16.89
CA PHE A 802 -23.19 -11.41 15.89
C PHE A 802 -23.83 -11.01 14.54
N LYS A 803 -23.60 -9.77 14.09
CA LYS A 803 -23.99 -9.28 12.76
C LYS A 803 -23.00 -9.66 11.68
N GLY A 804 -21.70 -9.61 11.99
CA GLY A 804 -20.62 -9.93 11.06
C GLY A 804 -20.21 -8.79 10.12
N PHE A 805 -19.32 -9.12 9.18
CA PHE A 805 -18.70 -8.20 8.21
C PHE A 805 -19.43 -8.17 6.87
N ASP A 806 -19.35 -7.04 6.16
CA ASP A 806 -19.84 -6.91 4.78
C ASP A 806 -18.81 -7.45 3.77
N LEU A 807 -17.51 -7.25 4.05
CA LEU A 807 -16.39 -7.79 3.28
C LEU A 807 -15.40 -8.48 4.21
N ILE A 808 -14.95 -9.67 3.83
CA ILE A 808 -13.71 -10.25 4.36
C ILE A 808 -12.74 -10.42 3.21
N ILE A 809 -11.57 -9.81 3.29
CA ILE A 809 -10.58 -9.77 2.21
C ILE A 809 -9.17 -9.96 2.74
N GLY A 810 -8.31 -10.68 2.03
CA GLY A 810 -6.92 -10.84 2.48
C GLY A 810 -6.08 -11.86 1.70
N ASN A 811 -4.93 -12.19 2.26
CA ASN A 811 -4.03 -13.25 1.79
C ASN A 811 -3.68 -14.18 2.96
N PRO A 812 -4.49 -15.22 3.25
CA PRO A 812 -4.28 -16.11 4.39
C PRO A 812 -2.95 -16.89 4.29
N PRO A 813 -2.37 -17.36 5.42
CA PRO A 813 -1.06 -18.02 5.43
C PRO A 813 -1.03 -19.41 4.75
N TYR A 814 0.03 -19.68 3.98
CA TYR A 814 0.23 -20.94 3.23
C TYR A 814 1.11 -21.93 4.02
N ILE A 815 0.68 -22.27 5.22
CA ILE A 815 1.42 -23.14 6.13
C ILE A 815 0.79 -24.53 6.12
N ARG A 816 1.62 -25.57 5.94
CA ARG A 816 1.21 -26.97 6.04
C ARG A 816 0.98 -27.36 7.50
N ILE A 817 -0.02 -28.21 7.73
CA ILE A 817 -0.34 -28.71 9.08
C ILE A 817 0.85 -29.39 9.79
N GLN A 818 1.80 -30.01 9.05
CA GLN A 818 2.99 -30.63 9.65
C GLN A 818 3.98 -29.62 10.24
N GLY A 819 3.88 -28.36 9.85
CA GLY A 819 4.69 -27.27 10.42
C GLY A 819 4.12 -26.68 11.71
N LEU A 820 2.96 -27.13 12.16
CA LEU A 820 2.30 -26.63 13.37
C LEU A 820 2.57 -27.53 14.58
N ASP A 821 2.44 -26.95 15.78
CA ASP A 821 2.46 -27.72 17.01
C ASP A 821 1.26 -28.70 17.10
N LYS A 822 1.40 -29.70 17.96
CA LYS A 822 0.40 -30.77 18.11
C LYS A 822 -0.94 -30.26 18.65
N ASN A 823 -0.93 -29.26 19.54
CA ASN A 823 -2.16 -28.76 20.17
C ASN A 823 -3.01 -27.98 19.16
N SER A 824 -2.39 -27.08 18.40
CA SER A 824 -3.04 -26.37 17.29
C SER A 824 -3.63 -27.34 16.27
N SER A 825 -2.84 -28.35 15.87
CA SER A 825 -3.27 -29.35 14.89
C SER A 825 -4.48 -30.16 15.35
N GLN A 826 -4.54 -30.53 16.63
CA GLN A 826 -5.68 -31.24 17.23
C GLN A 826 -6.91 -30.34 17.33
N TYR A 827 -6.74 -29.07 17.73
CA TYR A 827 -7.82 -28.11 17.78
C TYR A 827 -8.47 -27.93 16.40
N TYR A 828 -7.68 -27.67 15.36
CA TYR A 828 -8.24 -27.42 14.03
C TYR A 828 -9.01 -28.62 13.48
N LYS A 829 -8.49 -29.84 13.63
CA LYS A 829 -9.20 -31.07 13.23
C LYS A 829 -10.52 -31.29 13.98
N LYS A 830 -10.61 -30.85 15.23
CA LYS A 830 -11.82 -30.98 16.06
C LYS A 830 -12.88 -29.91 15.71
N HIS A 831 -12.45 -28.70 15.35
CA HIS A 831 -13.33 -27.53 15.24
C HIS A 831 -13.67 -27.09 13.81
N PHE A 832 -12.98 -27.63 12.79
CA PHE A 832 -13.21 -27.31 11.39
C PHE A 832 -13.52 -28.57 10.58
N LYS A 833 -14.63 -28.54 9.84
CA LYS A 833 -15.06 -29.64 8.96
C LYS A 833 -14.13 -29.80 7.76
N VAL A 834 -13.56 -28.69 7.27
CA VAL A 834 -12.65 -28.70 6.12
C VAL A 834 -11.26 -29.26 6.47
N ALA A 835 -10.90 -29.37 7.76
CA ALA A 835 -9.61 -29.85 8.24
C ALA A 835 -9.41 -31.36 8.03
N SER A 836 -9.10 -31.78 6.79
CA SER A 836 -8.96 -33.19 6.40
C SER A 836 -7.60 -33.51 5.80
N LYS A 837 -7.07 -34.71 6.11
CA LYS A 837 -5.76 -35.21 5.64
C LYS A 837 -4.61 -34.22 5.94
N ASN A 838 -3.72 -34.01 4.96
CA ASN A 838 -2.55 -33.13 5.02
C ASN A 838 -2.86 -31.79 4.35
N TYR A 839 -3.66 -30.96 5.02
CA TYR A 839 -4.11 -29.67 4.50
C TYR A 839 -3.14 -28.51 4.82
N ASP A 840 -3.35 -27.40 4.12
CA ASP A 840 -2.74 -26.10 4.37
C ASP A 840 -3.73 -25.20 5.14
N ILE A 841 -3.25 -24.37 6.08
CA ILE A 841 -4.10 -23.59 7.01
C ILE A 841 -5.09 -22.66 6.29
N TYR A 842 -4.76 -22.12 5.11
CA TYR A 842 -5.64 -21.20 4.37
C TYR A 842 -7.06 -21.75 4.13
N ILE A 843 -7.27 -23.08 4.09
CA ILE A 843 -8.61 -23.64 3.93
C ILE A 843 -9.50 -23.41 5.16
N LEU A 844 -8.89 -23.36 6.36
CA LEU A 844 -9.61 -23.12 7.62
C LEU A 844 -10.18 -21.71 7.65
N PHE A 845 -9.47 -20.75 7.05
CA PHE A 845 -9.94 -19.37 6.92
C PHE A 845 -11.24 -19.28 6.13
N ILE A 846 -11.45 -20.12 5.10
CA ILE A 846 -12.75 -20.14 4.38
C ILE A 846 -13.89 -20.47 5.33
N GLU A 847 -13.81 -21.61 6.02
CA GLU A 847 -14.86 -22.03 6.95
C GLU A 847 -15.04 -21.03 8.11
N GLN A 848 -13.93 -20.46 8.62
CA GLN A 848 -13.99 -19.42 9.65
C GLN A 848 -14.69 -18.15 9.15
N CYS A 849 -14.37 -17.68 7.95
CA CYS A 849 -14.91 -16.42 7.42
C CYS A 849 -16.41 -16.54 7.10
N PHE A 850 -16.90 -17.72 6.74
CA PHE A 850 -18.35 -17.96 6.65
C PHE A 850 -19.10 -17.87 7.99
N LYS A 851 -18.40 -18.06 9.12
CA LYS A 851 -18.96 -17.80 10.47
C LYS A 851 -18.93 -16.31 10.84
N LEU A 852 -18.17 -15.50 10.09
CA LEU A 852 -17.91 -14.08 10.36
C LEU A 852 -18.62 -13.13 9.38
N ILE A 853 -18.99 -13.61 8.19
CA ILE A 853 -19.59 -12.79 7.12
C ILE A 853 -21.10 -12.64 7.29
N LYS A 854 -21.64 -11.49 6.88
CA LYS A 854 -23.08 -11.28 6.72
C LYS A 854 -23.66 -12.15 5.61
N LYS A 855 -24.99 -12.36 5.65
CA LYS A 855 -25.71 -13.12 4.62
C LYS A 855 -25.44 -12.61 3.19
N GLN A 856 -25.40 -11.29 2.99
CA GLN A 856 -25.12 -10.63 1.71
C GLN A 856 -23.67 -10.16 1.58
N GLY A 857 -22.77 -10.61 2.46
CA GLY A 857 -21.37 -10.21 2.41
C GLY A 857 -20.55 -11.04 1.43
N VAL A 858 -19.38 -10.52 1.11
CA VAL A 858 -18.42 -11.11 0.17
C VAL A 858 -17.16 -11.54 0.91
N ILE A 859 -16.60 -12.69 0.56
CA ILE A 859 -15.28 -13.14 0.99
C ILE A 859 -14.38 -13.15 -0.25
N SER A 860 -13.21 -12.52 -0.20
CA SER A 860 -12.27 -12.44 -1.34
C SER A 860 -10.85 -12.76 -0.88
N PHE A 861 -10.24 -13.81 -1.43
CA PHE A 861 -8.90 -14.22 -1.00
C PHE A 861 -7.98 -14.53 -2.16
N ILE A 862 -6.69 -14.25 -1.92
CA ILE A 862 -5.59 -14.82 -2.68
C ILE A 862 -5.24 -16.14 -2.02
N MET A 863 -5.36 -17.24 -2.75
CA MET A 863 -4.96 -18.55 -2.22
C MET A 863 -4.50 -19.52 -3.30
N PRO A 864 -3.73 -20.55 -2.94
CA PRO A 864 -3.33 -21.61 -3.86
C PRO A 864 -4.56 -22.28 -4.46
N HIS A 865 -4.56 -22.53 -5.77
CA HIS A 865 -5.65 -23.27 -6.43
C HIS A 865 -5.58 -24.80 -6.18
N LYS A 866 -4.55 -25.26 -5.45
CA LYS A 866 -4.25 -26.69 -5.25
C LYS A 866 -5.42 -27.47 -4.67
N TRP A 867 -6.24 -26.84 -3.82
CA TRP A 867 -7.41 -27.47 -3.22
C TRP A 867 -8.52 -27.82 -4.23
N PHE A 868 -8.47 -27.30 -5.46
CA PHE A 868 -9.41 -27.68 -6.52
C PHE A 868 -9.29 -29.17 -6.87
N ASN A 869 -8.07 -29.71 -6.89
CA ASN A 869 -7.82 -31.06 -7.37
C ASN A 869 -7.21 -31.98 -6.31
N ALA A 870 -6.62 -31.42 -5.25
CA ALA A 870 -5.97 -32.21 -4.22
C ALA A 870 -6.94 -32.91 -3.27
N ASP A 871 -6.45 -34.02 -2.72
CA ASP A 871 -7.13 -34.89 -1.76
C ASP A 871 -7.57 -34.20 -0.48
N PHE A 872 -6.78 -33.26 0.04
CA PHE A 872 -7.13 -32.51 1.25
C PHE A 872 -8.26 -31.51 1.00
N GLY A 873 -8.49 -31.12 -0.26
CA GLY A 873 -9.50 -30.14 -0.66
C GLY A 873 -10.92 -30.69 -0.79
N VAL A 874 -11.13 -32.01 -0.69
CA VAL A 874 -12.45 -32.65 -0.88
C VAL A 874 -13.52 -32.02 0.02
N ASN A 875 -13.24 -31.88 1.31
CA ASN A 875 -14.20 -31.30 2.26
C ASN A 875 -14.42 -29.80 2.00
N LEU A 876 -13.41 -29.08 1.52
CA LEU A 876 -13.56 -27.68 1.16
C LEU A 876 -14.42 -27.52 -0.10
N ARG A 877 -14.25 -28.36 -1.13
CA ARG A 877 -15.10 -28.37 -2.32
C ARG A 877 -16.55 -28.65 -1.97
N GLU A 878 -16.81 -29.65 -1.14
CA GLU A 878 -18.17 -29.93 -0.67
C GLU A 878 -18.75 -28.78 0.15
N PHE A 879 -17.95 -28.16 1.02
CA PHE A 879 -18.36 -27.00 1.79
C PHE A 879 -18.65 -25.77 0.90
N ALA A 880 -17.87 -25.54 -0.15
CA ALA A 880 -17.89 -24.35 -0.99
C ALA A 880 -18.70 -24.48 -2.29
N LYS A 881 -19.31 -25.65 -2.56
CA LYS A 881 -19.99 -25.99 -3.83
C LYS A 881 -21.06 -24.99 -4.31
N ASP A 882 -21.70 -24.31 -3.37
CA ASP A 882 -22.79 -23.33 -3.56
C ASP A 882 -22.39 -21.93 -3.07
N LYS A 883 -21.08 -21.70 -2.90
CA LYS A 883 -20.54 -20.49 -2.29
C LYS A 883 -19.57 -19.75 -3.17
N ILE A 884 -19.05 -20.33 -4.26
CA ILE A 884 -18.06 -19.66 -5.10
C ILE A 884 -18.77 -18.76 -6.12
N SER A 885 -18.43 -17.48 -6.16
CA SER A 885 -19.00 -16.53 -7.11
C SER A 885 -18.07 -16.20 -8.26
N LYS A 886 -16.75 -16.16 -8.04
CA LYS A 886 -15.76 -15.83 -9.07
C LYS A 886 -14.40 -16.45 -8.77
N ILE A 887 -13.70 -16.91 -9.80
CA ILE A 887 -12.29 -17.34 -9.73
C ILE A 887 -11.53 -16.70 -10.89
N ILE A 888 -10.36 -16.14 -10.61
CA ILE A 888 -9.38 -15.70 -11.61
C ILE A 888 -8.11 -16.51 -11.36
N SER A 889 -7.82 -17.44 -12.28
CA SER A 889 -6.60 -18.24 -12.26
C SER A 889 -5.49 -17.55 -13.04
N PHE A 890 -4.26 -17.57 -12.52
CA PHE A 890 -3.07 -17.10 -13.23
C PHE A 890 -2.39 -18.19 -14.07
N GLU A 891 -2.96 -19.41 -14.07
CA GLU A 891 -2.41 -20.57 -14.77
C GLU A 891 -0.93 -20.79 -14.40
N GLU A 892 -0.03 -20.74 -15.38
CA GLU A 892 1.41 -20.91 -15.18
C GLU A 892 2.14 -19.60 -14.83
N PHE A 893 1.46 -18.45 -14.94
CA PHE A 893 2.06 -17.14 -14.71
C PHE A 893 2.27 -16.88 -13.21
N GLN A 894 3.54 -16.75 -12.81
CA GLN A 894 3.93 -16.47 -11.42
C GLN A 894 3.87 -14.96 -11.16
N ILE A 895 2.79 -14.51 -10.51
CA ILE A 895 2.63 -13.10 -10.07
C ILE A 895 3.40 -12.82 -8.77
N PHE A 896 3.57 -13.85 -7.95
CA PHE A 896 4.24 -13.75 -6.66
C PHE A 896 5.62 -14.40 -6.77
N ASP A 897 6.61 -13.88 -6.03
CA ASP A 897 7.93 -14.49 -5.87
C ASP A 897 7.87 -15.77 -5.00
N ALA A 898 6.90 -16.65 -5.28
CA ALA A 898 6.62 -17.88 -4.58
C ALA A 898 6.53 -19.05 -5.57
N SER A 899 6.93 -20.26 -5.15
CA SER A 899 6.85 -21.46 -5.99
C SER A 899 5.43 -22.07 -6.07
N THR A 900 4.40 -21.34 -5.64
CA THR A 900 3.03 -21.86 -5.49
C THR A 900 2.08 -21.13 -6.43
N TYR A 901 1.38 -21.87 -7.28
CA TYR A 901 0.35 -21.33 -8.16
C TYR A 901 -0.88 -20.89 -7.35
N THR A 902 -1.19 -19.60 -7.42
CA THR A 902 -2.30 -18.95 -6.71
C THR A 902 -3.40 -18.54 -7.69
N ALA A 903 -4.58 -18.25 -7.12
CA ALA A 903 -5.72 -17.67 -7.82
C ALA A 903 -6.41 -16.66 -6.92
N LEU A 904 -7.11 -15.70 -7.54
CA LEU A 904 -8.03 -14.80 -6.84
C LEU A 904 -9.40 -15.47 -6.77
N GLN A 905 -9.98 -15.55 -5.58
CA GLN A 905 -11.19 -16.34 -5.34
C GLN A 905 -12.20 -15.54 -4.52
N TRP A 906 -13.44 -15.47 -5.02
CA TRP A 906 -14.57 -14.82 -4.34
C TRP A 906 -15.62 -15.85 -3.93
N PHE A 907 -16.14 -15.66 -2.73
CA PHE A 907 -17.18 -16.48 -2.14
C PHE A 907 -18.32 -15.63 -1.55
N GLU A 908 -19.54 -16.10 -1.72
CA GLU A 908 -20.80 -15.47 -1.29
C GLU A 908 -21.75 -16.55 -0.78
N ASN A 909 -22.73 -16.20 0.06
CA ASN A 909 -23.75 -17.18 0.45
C ASN A 909 -24.72 -17.41 -0.73
N ASN A 910 -24.95 -18.68 -1.10
CA ASN A 910 -25.88 -19.10 -2.15
C ASN A 910 -25.51 -18.57 -3.55
N SER A 911 -24.24 -18.69 -3.95
CA SER A 911 -23.84 -18.44 -5.33
C SER A 911 -24.36 -19.55 -6.25
N LEU A 912 -25.05 -19.15 -7.32
CA LEU A 912 -25.53 -20.07 -8.37
C LEU A 912 -24.59 -20.10 -9.59
N HIS A 913 -23.52 -19.30 -9.58
CA HIS A 913 -22.73 -19.00 -10.77
C HIS A 913 -21.70 -20.07 -11.14
N LEU A 914 -21.13 -20.77 -10.16
CA LEU A 914 -20.08 -21.76 -10.36
C LEU A 914 -20.38 -23.00 -9.52
N LYS A 915 -20.43 -24.16 -10.17
CA LYS A 915 -20.54 -25.48 -9.51
C LYS A 915 -19.31 -26.30 -9.86
N PHE A 916 -18.70 -26.92 -8.85
CA PHE A 916 -17.60 -27.88 -9.03
C PHE A 916 -18.08 -29.20 -9.60
#